data_AF-A0A939ZE76-F1
#
_entry.id   AF-A0A939ZE76-F1
#
_cell.length_a   1.000
_cell.length_b   1.000
_cell.length_c   1.000
_cell.angle_alpha   90.00
_cell.angle_beta   90.00
_cell.angle_gamma   90.00
#
_symmetry.space_group_name_H-M   'P 1'
#
loop_
_entity.id
_entity.type
_entity.pdbx_description
1 polymer ?
#
loop_
_entity_poly.entity_id
_entity_poly.type
_entity_poly.pdbx_seq_one_letter_code
_entity_poly.pdbx_strand_id
1 'polypeptide(L)'
;MPETKGIKTENLTIGYGSDLIKEICIEAVPGKVVTLIGPNGSGKTTLLRTLTGELESRGGVIYLNGKDKSLLNSYDTAKAMSMVMTEKIRTELMTVREVVEVGRYPYTGKLGILSEEDNDKVRDAMEQTDTSLLAEKYFNELSDGQKQRVLLAKAICQEPDVLILDEPTSYLDIKYKIDLLGKIRRFASEKNIAVLMSLHELDIARKVSDVVVAVGDGKVLKIGTPAEVCTESFIRKLYNIEGVESELLGEQYWESASKDSDCEKSLERNEEEGHSDASFEILNKHQRENVTDNSTSEKSGDITSHHRAKVIMIQGTMSNAGKSLVAAGLCRIFADDGYKVAPFKSQNMALNSYITDEGLEMGRAQVVQAECARIRPVAEMNPILLKPTSAMGSQVIVNGKVVGNMKAMDYFRHKKDYIPEIMNAYEKLSDMADIIVVEGAGSPVELNLKDGDIVNMGLAEMIDSPVLLVGDIDRGGIFPQLLGTLDLLTEKERERVKGLIVNKFRGDGKLFESGINILEDKGRTRVVGVVPYMDIKIDDEDSLSERFTNKTVGEFDIAVIKLRMISNFTDLDTFDQIREASVRYVEKPSELGDPDLLIIPGSKNTIEDLRELKKNGLFEAIIKKAKEGTVVIGICGGYQILGESVEDPECAESGGSETGLGLLPVRTVIGSEKIRTVYSGNIESSTGLLESLKGAPVTGYEIHMGETHPTEELTEFTSGKTGYCKGNVYGTYVHGFFDKKEILEGVVRTVSGSCGKKIDISSVEDYKDRKEIAYDKLAENLRNSLDMEYIYKVLGLSK
;
A
#
# COMPACT_ATOMS: atom_id res chain seq x y z
N MET A 1 16.34 -24.36 -41.31
CA MET A 1 16.75 -22.94 -41.19
C MET A 1 17.40 -22.81 -39.82
N PRO A 2 18.54 -22.11 -39.67
CA PRO A 2 19.08 -21.87 -38.33
C PRO A 2 17.98 -21.17 -37.52
N GLU A 3 17.59 -21.75 -36.38
CA GLU A 3 16.56 -21.18 -35.51
C GLU A 3 17.04 -19.79 -35.09
N THR A 4 16.25 -18.75 -35.38
CA THR A 4 16.54 -17.36 -35.00
C THR A 4 16.47 -17.27 -33.48
N LYS A 5 17.62 -17.47 -32.81
CA LYS A 5 17.73 -17.28 -31.35
C LYS A 5 17.42 -15.83 -30.98
N GLY A 6 16.75 -15.60 -29.86
CA GLY A 6 16.33 -14.27 -29.41
C GLY A 6 14.83 -14.15 -29.16
N ILE A 7 14.36 -12.92 -28.93
CA ILE A 7 12.95 -12.61 -28.73
C ILE A 7 12.50 -11.52 -29.70
N LYS A 8 11.34 -11.72 -30.34
CA LYS A 8 10.76 -10.80 -31.32
C LYS A 8 9.27 -10.63 -31.07
N THR A 9 8.74 -9.43 -31.27
CA THR A 9 7.30 -9.17 -31.23
C THR A 9 6.77 -8.72 -32.59
N GLU A 10 5.54 -9.10 -32.91
CA GLU A 10 4.83 -8.65 -34.10
C GLU A 10 3.45 -8.10 -33.69
N ASN A 11 3.25 -6.79 -33.90
CA ASN A 11 2.02 -6.07 -33.57
C ASN A 11 1.52 -6.30 -32.14
N LEU A 12 2.44 -6.46 -31.19
CA LEU A 12 2.10 -6.79 -29.81
C LEU A 12 1.32 -5.65 -29.16
N THR A 13 0.22 -6.00 -28.49
CA THR A 13 -0.60 -5.09 -27.70
C THR A 13 -0.60 -5.53 -26.24
N ILE A 14 -0.33 -4.59 -25.33
CA ILE A 14 -0.18 -4.86 -23.88
C ILE A 14 -1.03 -3.89 -23.06
N GLY A 15 -1.42 -4.27 -21.83
CA GLY A 15 -2.11 -3.38 -20.89
C GLY A 15 -2.89 -4.11 -19.79
N TYR A 16 -3.41 -3.35 -18.82
CA TYR A 16 -4.16 -3.86 -17.66
C TYR A 16 -5.65 -3.55 -17.82
N GLY A 17 -6.44 -4.51 -18.30
CA GLY A 17 -7.88 -4.33 -18.56
C GLY A 17 -8.19 -3.48 -19.81
N SER A 18 -7.43 -2.40 -20.05
CA SER A 18 -7.42 -1.58 -21.27
C SER A 18 -6.07 -1.65 -21.98
N ASP A 19 -6.05 -1.30 -23.27
CA ASP A 19 -4.81 -1.27 -24.05
C ASP A 19 -3.94 -0.09 -23.61
N LEU A 20 -2.69 -0.39 -23.21
CA LEU A 20 -1.70 0.59 -22.75
C LEU A 20 -0.72 0.94 -23.87
N ILE A 21 -0.16 -0.07 -24.55
CA ILE A 21 0.75 0.11 -25.70
C ILE A 21 0.31 -0.80 -26.83
N LYS A 22 0.24 -0.27 -28.04
CA LYS A 22 -0.19 -0.98 -29.26
C LYS A 22 0.95 -1.07 -30.26
N GLU A 23 0.82 -2.01 -31.20
CA GLU A 23 1.67 -2.15 -32.38
C GLU A 23 3.17 -2.27 -32.06
N ILE A 24 3.50 -2.99 -30.97
CA ILE A 24 4.87 -3.15 -30.51
C ILE A 24 5.59 -4.16 -31.40
N CYS A 25 6.60 -3.69 -32.12
CA CYS A 25 7.50 -4.49 -32.97
C CYS A 25 8.94 -4.29 -32.52
N ILE A 26 9.41 -5.12 -31.58
CA ILE A 26 10.77 -5.09 -31.06
C ILE A 26 11.47 -6.42 -31.34
N GLU A 27 12.80 -6.39 -31.40
CA GLU A 27 13.63 -7.58 -31.58
C GLU A 27 14.89 -7.45 -30.71
N ALA A 28 15.18 -8.48 -29.92
CA ALA A 28 16.44 -8.64 -29.22
C ALA A 28 17.13 -9.91 -29.72
N VAL A 29 18.33 -9.71 -30.27
CA VAL A 29 19.12 -10.77 -30.92
C VAL A 29 20.32 -11.17 -30.05
N PRO A 30 20.89 -12.37 -30.25
CA PRO A 30 22.00 -12.88 -29.46
C PRO A 30 23.23 -11.96 -29.53
N GLY A 31 23.93 -11.80 -28.41
CA GLY A 31 25.12 -10.96 -28.35
C GLY A 31 24.84 -9.46 -28.25
N LYS A 32 23.56 -9.04 -28.22
CA LYS A 32 23.14 -7.64 -28.21
C LYS A 32 22.36 -7.30 -26.95
N VAL A 33 22.57 -6.06 -26.48
CA VAL A 33 21.83 -5.47 -25.38
C VAL A 33 20.83 -4.45 -25.92
N VAL A 34 19.55 -4.73 -25.73
CA VAL A 34 18.44 -3.84 -26.05
C VAL A 34 17.94 -3.17 -24.77
N THR A 35 17.88 -1.84 -24.75
CA THR A 35 17.44 -1.09 -23.57
C THR A 35 16.17 -0.29 -23.84
N LEU A 36 15.15 -0.49 -23.02
CA LEU A 36 13.94 0.30 -22.95
C LEU A 36 14.19 1.58 -22.15
N ILE A 37 13.88 2.74 -22.73
CA ILE A 37 13.90 4.05 -22.06
C ILE A 37 12.53 4.75 -22.17
N GLY A 38 12.26 5.69 -21.28
CA GLY A 38 11.04 6.50 -21.30
C GLY A 38 10.58 6.92 -19.91
N PRO A 39 9.61 7.83 -19.79
CA PRO A 39 9.15 8.35 -18.49
C PRO A 39 8.50 7.27 -17.61
N ASN A 40 8.33 7.57 -16.32
CA ASN A 40 7.59 6.71 -15.41
C ASN A 40 6.13 6.56 -15.89
N GLY A 41 5.60 5.35 -15.81
CA GLY A 41 4.27 5.03 -16.33
C GLY A 41 4.19 4.85 -17.84
N SER A 42 5.30 4.95 -18.60
CA SER A 42 5.27 4.75 -20.06
C SER A 42 4.98 3.31 -20.51
N GLY A 43 5.00 2.34 -19.59
CA GLY A 43 4.67 0.94 -19.84
C GLY A 43 5.87 0.02 -20.16
N LYS A 44 7.10 0.43 -19.84
CA LYS A 44 8.32 -0.41 -19.95
C LYS A 44 8.20 -1.72 -19.17
N THR A 45 7.91 -1.65 -17.86
CA THR A 45 7.71 -2.84 -17.01
C THR A 45 6.54 -3.69 -17.49
N THR A 46 5.44 -3.07 -17.95
CA THR A 46 4.30 -3.79 -18.54
C THR A 46 4.73 -4.59 -19.77
N LEU A 47 5.56 -4.02 -20.64
CA LEU A 47 6.10 -4.71 -21.81
C LEU A 47 6.96 -5.90 -21.39
N LEU A 48 7.88 -5.71 -20.46
CA LEU A 48 8.72 -6.80 -19.95
C LEU A 48 7.88 -7.93 -19.34
N ARG A 49 6.87 -7.60 -18.51
CA ARG A 49 5.94 -8.58 -17.92
C ARG A 49 5.15 -9.36 -18.98
N THR A 50 4.76 -8.71 -20.07
CA THR A 50 4.10 -9.42 -21.18
C THR A 50 5.06 -10.35 -21.92
N LEU A 51 6.31 -9.92 -22.12
CA LEU A 51 7.34 -10.75 -22.75
C LEU A 51 7.74 -11.95 -21.88
N THR A 52 7.78 -11.80 -20.55
CA THR A 52 8.04 -12.88 -19.60
C THR A 52 6.84 -13.83 -19.47
N GLY A 53 5.62 -13.33 -19.71
CA GLY A 53 4.38 -14.09 -19.56
C GLY A 53 3.72 -13.92 -18.19
N GLU A 54 4.21 -12.98 -17.37
CA GLU A 54 3.57 -12.54 -16.13
C GLU A 54 2.28 -11.74 -16.41
N LEU A 55 2.16 -11.14 -17.60
CA LEU A 55 0.96 -10.49 -18.10
C LEU A 55 0.58 -11.07 -19.46
N GLU A 56 -0.69 -11.44 -19.65
CA GLU A 56 -1.16 -11.92 -20.95
C GLU A 56 -1.08 -10.82 -22.02
N SER A 57 -0.65 -11.19 -23.23
CA SER A 57 -0.75 -10.28 -24.38
C SER A 57 -2.22 -10.09 -24.77
N ARG A 58 -2.58 -8.87 -25.14
CA ARG A 58 -3.96 -8.54 -25.57
C ARG A 58 -4.14 -8.66 -27.09
N GLY A 59 -3.04 -8.82 -27.82
CA GLY A 59 -3.00 -8.98 -29.27
C GLY A 59 -1.56 -9.05 -29.77
N GLY A 60 -1.38 -9.50 -31.02
CA GLY A 60 -0.06 -9.72 -31.61
C GLY A 60 0.61 -11.01 -31.12
N VAL A 61 1.83 -11.26 -31.62
CA VAL A 61 2.56 -12.51 -31.40
C VAL A 61 3.93 -12.23 -30.80
N ILE A 62 4.36 -13.08 -29.87
CA ILE A 62 5.70 -13.06 -29.27
C ILE A 62 6.42 -14.32 -29.75
N TYR A 63 7.53 -14.15 -30.45
CA TYR A 63 8.38 -15.24 -30.89
C TYR A 63 9.58 -15.36 -29.94
N LEU A 64 9.80 -16.56 -29.42
CA LEU A 64 10.99 -16.93 -28.65
C LEU A 64 11.76 -17.99 -29.43
N ASN A 65 13.01 -17.70 -29.76
CA ASN A 65 13.87 -18.53 -30.61
C ASN A 65 13.19 -18.91 -31.96
N GLY A 66 12.45 -17.97 -32.55
CA GLY A 66 11.75 -18.13 -33.82
C GLY A 66 10.45 -18.95 -33.75
N LYS A 67 10.04 -19.40 -32.56
CA LYS A 67 8.77 -20.12 -32.34
C LYS A 67 7.78 -19.21 -31.63
N ASP A 68 6.51 -19.28 -32.00
CA ASP A 68 5.45 -18.60 -31.27
C ASP A 68 5.45 -19.11 -29.81
N LYS A 69 5.67 -18.19 -28.88
CA LYS A 69 5.79 -18.50 -27.45
C LYS A 69 4.52 -19.15 -26.90
N SER A 70 3.34 -18.83 -27.44
CA SER A 70 2.07 -19.44 -27.02
C SER A 70 2.00 -20.94 -27.28
N LEU A 71 2.85 -21.45 -28.18
CA LEU A 71 2.94 -22.87 -28.52
C LEU A 71 4.05 -23.60 -27.75
N LEU A 72 4.89 -22.89 -26.99
CA LEU A 72 5.94 -23.48 -26.17
C LEU A 72 5.37 -23.90 -24.82
N ASN A 73 5.83 -25.04 -24.30
CA ASN A 73 5.54 -25.40 -22.92
C ASN A 73 6.40 -24.56 -21.95
N SER A 74 6.01 -24.56 -20.67
CA SER A 74 6.68 -23.77 -19.64
C SER A 74 8.14 -24.18 -19.42
N TYR A 75 8.51 -25.45 -19.62
CA TYR A 75 9.89 -25.92 -19.46
C TYR A 75 10.80 -25.42 -20.59
N ASP A 76 10.34 -25.48 -21.83
CA ASP A 76 11.09 -24.99 -22.98
C ASP A 76 11.23 -23.46 -22.93
N THR A 77 10.18 -22.76 -22.48
CA THR A 77 10.23 -21.32 -22.23
C THR A 77 11.23 -20.99 -21.13
N ALA A 78 11.22 -21.72 -20.01
CA ALA A 78 12.16 -21.51 -18.92
C ALA A 78 13.60 -21.88 -19.30
N LYS A 79 13.85 -22.84 -20.19
CA LYS A 79 15.21 -23.09 -20.68
C LYS A 79 15.70 -21.98 -21.62
N ALA A 80 14.80 -21.43 -22.43
CA ALA A 80 15.16 -20.41 -23.42
C ALA A 80 15.24 -18.99 -22.82
N MET A 81 14.53 -18.69 -21.73
CA MET A 81 14.39 -17.33 -21.21
C MET A 81 14.47 -17.27 -19.69
N SER A 82 15.29 -16.34 -19.17
CA SER A 82 15.38 -16.00 -17.76
C SER A 82 15.06 -14.53 -17.52
N MET A 83 14.71 -14.18 -16.29
CA MET A 83 14.30 -12.82 -15.93
C MET A 83 14.78 -12.41 -14.54
N VAL A 84 15.05 -11.11 -14.38
CA VAL A 84 15.20 -10.43 -13.09
C VAL A 84 14.30 -9.20 -13.11
N MET A 85 13.25 -9.21 -12.28
CA MET A 85 12.25 -8.15 -12.23
C MET A 85 12.46 -7.26 -10.99
N THR A 86 11.95 -6.04 -11.03
CA THR A 86 12.06 -5.05 -9.95
C THR A 86 11.33 -5.45 -8.65
N GLU A 87 10.43 -6.45 -8.70
CA GLU A 87 9.69 -6.91 -7.53
C GLU A 87 10.60 -7.61 -6.52
N LYS A 88 10.37 -7.33 -5.23
CA LYS A 88 11.13 -7.96 -4.14
C LYS A 88 10.75 -9.43 -4.03
N ILE A 89 11.68 -10.31 -4.41
CA ILE A 89 11.52 -11.75 -4.23
C ILE A 89 11.63 -12.07 -2.73
N ARG A 90 10.60 -12.73 -2.18
CA ARG A 90 10.64 -13.31 -0.83
C ARG A 90 11.11 -14.75 -0.95
N THR A 91 12.30 -15.04 -0.45
CA THR A 91 12.93 -16.38 -0.51
C THR A 91 12.92 -17.10 0.85
N GLU A 92 12.06 -16.67 1.79
CA GLU A 92 11.99 -17.22 3.17
C GLU A 92 13.39 -17.41 3.81
N LEU A 93 13.69 -18.60 4.35
CA LEU A 93 14.97 -18.99 5.00
C LEU A 93 16.00 -19.60 4.04
N MET A 94 15.91 -19.32 2.74
CA MET A 94 16.90 -19.85 1.77
C MET A 94 18.25 -19.13 1.90
N THR A 95 19.31 -19.91 1.81
CA THR A 95 20.68 -19.44 1.61
C THR A 95 20.86 -18.89 0.19
N VAL A 96 21.89 -18.06 0.01
CA VAL A 96 22.25 -17.52 -1.30
C VAL A 96 22.48 -18.62 -2.33
N ARG A 97 23.17 -19.70 -1.93
CA ARG A 97 23.41 -20.84 -2.80
C ARG A 97 22.11 -21.48 -3.26
N GLU A 98 21.18 -21.75 -2.35
CA GLU A 98 19.87 -22.33 -2.66
C GLU A 98 19.06 -21.43 -3.61
N VAL A 99 19.17 -20.10 -3.47
CA VAL A 99 18.51 -19.14 -4.39
C VAL A 99 19.07 -19.27 -5.81
N VAL A 100 20.39 -19.46 -5.96
CA VAL A 100 21.02 -19.65 -7.28
C VAL A 100 20.68 -21.02 -7.86
N GLU A 101 20.63 -22.05 -7.01
CA GLU A 101 20.24 -23.42 -7.38
C GLU A 101 18.85 -23.50 -8.02
N VAL A 102 17.90 -22.64 -7.60
CA VAL A 102 16.58 -22.53 -8.25
C VAL A 102 16.70 -22.22 -9.74
N GLY A 103 17.76 -21.52 -10.18
CA GLY A 103 18.03 -21.27 -11.59
C GLY A 103 18.17 -22.55 -12.43
N ARG A 104 18.56 -23.66 -11.81
CA ARG A 104 18.70 -24.97 -12.46
C ARG A 104 17.42 -25.79 -12.50
N TYR A 105 16.35 -25.36 -11.84
CA TYR A 105 15.10 -26.11 -11.78
C TYR A 105 14.57 -26.60 -13.16
N PRO A 106 14.65 -25.83 -14.28
CA PRO A 106 14.24 -26.30 -15.60
C PRO A 106 14.98 -27.55 -16.12
N TYR A 107 16.12 -27.90 -15.53
CA TYR A 107 16.97 -29.04 -15.90
C TYR A 107 16.81 -30.26 -14.97
N THR A 108 16.16 -30.11 -13.83
CA THR A 108 16.11 -31.13 -12.74
C THR A 108 15.00 -32.19 -12.86
N GLY A 109 14.22 -32.16 -13.94
CA GLY A 109 13.09 -33.08 -14.15
C GLY A 109 11.97 -32.93 -13.10
N LYS A 110 11.18 -33.99 -12.87
CA LYS A 110 10.02 -33.94 -11.94
C LYS A 110 10.38 -34.01 -10.46
N LEU A 111 11.58 -34.48 -10.13
CA LEU A 111 12.02 -34.71 -8.75
C LEU A 111 12.82 -33.53 -8.18
N GLY A 112 13.17 -32.53 -8.98
CA GLY A 112 13.88 -31.34 -8.49
C GLY A 112 15.33 -31.59 -8.07
N ILE A 113 15.93 -32.73 -8.48
CA ILE A 113 17.26 -33.15 -8.02
C ILE A 113 18.34 -32.57 -8.94
N LEU A 114 19.29 -31.85 -8.35
CA LEU A 114 20.45 -31.31 -9.04
C LEU A 114 21.51 -32.38 -9.30
N SER A 115 22.07 -32.39 -10.51
CA SER A 115 23.24 -33.20 -10.85
C SER A 115 24.55 -32.55 -10.35
N GLU A 116 25.67 -33.27 -10.42
CA GLU A 116 26.99 -32.65 -10.21
C GLU A 116 27.26 -31.54 -11.24
N GLU A 117 26.84 -31.73 -12.49
CA GLU A 117 26.93 -30.71 -13.53
C GLU A 117 26.15 -29.45 -13.16
N ASP A 118 24.95 -29.57 -12.61
CA ASP A 118 24.16 -28.42 -12.15
C ASP A 118 24.83 -27.67 -10.99
N ASN A 119 25.46 -28.40 -10.06
CA ASN A 119 26.24 -27.79 -8.97
C ASN A 119 27.45 -27.00 -9.49
N ASP A 120 28.10 -27.49 -10.55
CA ASP A 120 29.18 -26.77 -11.22
C ASP A 120 28.66 -25.48 -11.87
N LYS A 121 27.50 -25.52 -12.54
CA LYS A 121 26.85 -24.33 -13.11
C LYS A 121 26.48 -23.29 -12.06
N VAL A 122 26.03 -23.72 -10.88
CA VAL A 122 25.74 -22.84 -9.74
C VAL A 122 27.01 -22.14 -9.28
N ARG A 123 28.09 -22.90 -9.06
CA ARG A 123 29.38 -22.34 -8.65
C ARG A 123 29.92 -21.33 -9.65
N ASP A 124 29.88 -21.66 -10.93
CA ASP A 124 30.34 -20.79 -12.02
C ASP A 124 29.51 -19.50 -12.11
N ALA A 125 28.20 -19.57 -11.90
CA ALA A 125 27.32 -18.39 -11.92
C ALA A 125 27.56 -17.47 -10.70
N MET A 126 27.85 -18.07 -9.54
CA MET A 126 28.18 -17.31 -8.33
C MET A 126 29.54 -16.62 -8.43
N GLU A 127 30.52 -17.24 -9.08
CA GLU A 127 31.83 -16.64 -9.34
C GLU A 127 31.70 -15.44 -10.30
N GLN A 128 30.94 -15.58 -11.39
CA GLN A 128 30.73 -14.50 -12.38
C GLN A 128 30.05 -13.25 -11.81
N THR A 129 29.35 -13.39 -10.68
CA THR A 129 28.58 -12.30 -10.05
C THR A 129 29.18 -11.83 -8.73
N ASP A 130 30.36 -12.31 -8.34
CA ASP A 130 31.01 -12.05 -7.06
C ASP A 130 30.12 -12.37 -5.83
N THR A 131 29.42 -13.51 -5.89
CA THR A 131 28.52 -13.97 -4.82
C THR A 131 29.00 -15.24 -4.10
N SER A 132 30.13 -15.83 -4.52
CA SER A 132 30.66 -17.07 -3.93
C SER A 132 30.91 -16.99 -2.41
N LEU A 133 31.40 -15.85 -1.90
CA LEU A 133 31.63 -15.65 -0.46
C LEU A 133 30.34 -15.47 0.35
N LEU A 134 29.20 -15.32 -0.33
CA LEU A 134 27.89 -15.13 0.29
C LEU A 134 27.08 -16.43 0.31
N ALA A 135 27.59 -17.53 -0.25
CA ALA A 135 26.84 -18.75 -0.53
C ALA A 135 26.04 -19.29 0.66
N GLU A 136 26.64 -19.34 1.84
CA GLU A 136 26.05 -19.89 3.06
C GLU A 136 25.23 -18.87 3.86
N LYS A 137 25.21 -17.60 3.45
CA LYS A 137 24.39 -16.58 4.12
C LYS A 137 22.94 -16.71 3.71
N TYR A 138 22.03 -16.32 4.59
CA TYR A 138 20.63 -16.20 4.23
C TYR A 138 20.41 -15.03 3.29
N PHE A 139 19.57 -15.24 2.27
CA PHE A 139 19.29 -14.22 1.26
C PHE A 139 18.69 -12.94 1.86
N ASN A 140 17.91 -13.05 2.93
CA ASN A 140 17.30 -11.90 3.62
C ASN A 140 18.32 -10.99 4.33
N GLU A 141 19.45 -11.53 4.77
CA GLU A 141 20.56 -10.80 5.44
C GLU A 141 21.40 -9.97 4.46
N LEU A 142 21.23 -10.16 3.15
CA LEU A 142 21.99 -9.46 2.13
C LEU A 142 21.49 -8.01 1.93
N SER A 143 22.43 -7.12 1.60
CA SER A 143 22.07 -5.79 1.10
C SER A 143 21.35 -5.89 -0.25
N ASP A 144 20.55 -4.88 -0.62
CA ASP A 144 19.81 -4.90 -1.89
C ASP A 144 20.73 -5.10 -3.11
N GLY A 145 21.93 -4.53 -3.08
CA GLY A 145 22.92 -4.76 -4.13
C GLY A 145 23.54 -6.15 -4.14
N GLN A 146 23.70 -6.78 -2.97
CA GLN A 146 24.10 -8.19 -2.89
C GLN A 146 22.97 -9.09 -3.40
N LYS A 147 21.72 -8.83 -3.01
CA LYS A 147 20.52 -9.54 -3.51
C LYS A 147 20.45 -9.48 -5.02
N GLN A 148 20.65 -8.30 -5.61
CA GLN A 148 20.62 -8.12 -7.05
C GLN A 148 21.66 -8.97 -7.79
N ARG A 149 22.89 -9.06 -7.27
CA ARG A 149 23.93 -9.93 -7.83
C ARG A 149 23.59 -11.41 -7.71
N VAL A 150 22.94 -11.82 -6.61
CA VAL A 150 22.46 -13.20 -6.41
C VAL A 150 21.32 -13.54 -7.37
N LEU A 151 20.38 -12.61 -7.59
CA LEU A 151 19.32 -12.80 -8.58
C LEU A 151 19.86 -12.87 -10.01
N LEU A 152 20.90 -12.09 -10.31
CA LEU A 152 21.61 -12.22 -11.58
C LEU A 152 22.34 -13.56 -11.67
N ALA A 153 22.98 -14.04 -10.59
CA ALA A 153 23.59 -15.39 -10.57
C ALA A 153 22.55 -16.46 -10.87
N LYS A 154 21.38 -16.40 -10.22
CA LYS A 154 20.26 -17.30 -10.49
C LYS A 154 19.86 -17.27 -11.98
N ALA A 155 19.71 -16.08 -12.55
CA ALA A 155 19.31 -15.92 -13.94
C ALA A 155 20.38 -16.41 -14.94
N ILE A 156 21.66 -16.20 -14.62
CA ILE A 156 22.80 -16.71 -15.41
C ILE A 156 22.90 -18.23 -15.30
N CYS A 157 22.70 -18.77 -14.09
CA CYS A 157 22.76 -20.20 -13.79
C CYS A 157 21.76 -21.00 -14.62
N GLN A 158 20.64 -20.37 -14.98
CA GLN A 158 19.61 -20.93 -15.87
C GLN A 158 20.07 -21.09 -17.33
N GLU A 159 21.22 -20.54 -17.73
CA GLU A 159 21.76 -20.61 -19.10
C GLU A 159 20.76 -20.24 -20.22
N PRO A 160 20.10 -19.06 -20.13
CA PRO A 160 19.05 -18.68 -21.07
C PRO A 160 19.62 -18.22 -22.42
N ASP A 161 18.83 -18.35 -23.50
CA ASP A 161 19.10 -17.68 -24.78
C ASP A 161 18.68 -16.19 -24.73
N VAL A 162 17.70 -15.86 -23.88
CA VAL A 162 17.15 -14.51 -23.68
C VAL A 162 17.13 -14.14 -22.19
N LEU A 163 17.74 -13.02 -21.83
CA LEU A 163 17.73 -12.48 -20.47
C LEU A 163 16.95 -11.17 -20.42
N ILE A 164 15.87 -11.15 -19.62
CA ILE A 164 15.05 -9.97 -19.40
C ILE A 164 15.38 -9.33 -18.04
N LEU A 165 15.66 -8.03 -18.00
CA LEU A 165 16.01 -7.33 -16.77
C LEU A 165 15.18 -6.06 -16.60
N ASP A 166 14.32 -6.00 -15.59
CA ASP A 166 13.61 -4.77 -15.24
C ASP A 166 14.42 -4.00 -14.21
N GLU A 167 14.87 -2.80 -14.58
CA GLU A 167 15.64 -1.87 -13.76
C GLU A 167 16.75 -2.54 -12.92
N PRO A 168 17.68 -3.29 -13.55
CA PRO A 168 18.63 -4.13 -12.83
C PRO A 168 19.60 -3.36 -11.93
N THR A 169 19.67 -2.04 -12.10
CA THR A 169 20.51 -1.11 -11.36
C THR A 169 19.80 -0.36 -10.25
N SER A 170 18.50 -0.55 -10.07
CA SER A 170 17.76 0.07 -8.97
C SER A 170 18.37 -0.35 -7.62
N TYR A 171 18.45 0.59 -6.68
CA TYR A 171 19.04 0.37 -5.33
C TYR A 171 20.56 0.14 -5.28
N LEU A 172 21.29 0.30 -6.39
CA LEU A 172 22.76 0.23 -6.43
C LEU A 172 23.44 1.61 -6.39
N ASP A 173 24.60 1.69 -5.73
CA ASP A 173 25.48 2.84 -5.87
C ASP A 173 26.16 2.86 -7.27
N ILE A 174 26.74 3.99 -7.64
CA ILE A 174 27.32 4.20 -8.98
C ILE A 174 28.41 3.17 -9.34
N LYS A 175 29.20 2.72 -8.35
CA LYS A 175 30.27 1.76 -8.57
C LYS A 175 29.68 0.40 -8.95
N TYR A 176 28.71 -0.08 -8.17
CA TYR A 176 28.07 -1.38 -8.44
C TYR A 176 27.18 -1.33 -9.69
N LYS A 177 26.55 -0.19 -10.02
CA LYS A 177 25.81 -0.01 -11.28
C LYS A 177 26.70 -0.23 -12.50
N ILE A 178 27.84 0.44 -12.53
CA ILE A 178 28.79 0.35 -13.66
C ILE A 178 29.35 -1.08 -13.77
N ASP A 179 29.73 -1.67 -12.64
CA ASP A 179 30.24 -3.05 -12.59
C ASP A 179 29.21 -4.08 -13.10
N LEU A 180 27.97 -4.00 -12.61
CA LEU A 180 26.88 -4.90 -13.00
C LEU A 180 26.57 -4.80 -14.51
N LEU A 181 26.43 -3.58 -15.03
CA LEU A 181 26.13 -3.36 -16.43
C LEU A 181 27.29 -3.76 -17.35
N GLY A 182 28.53 -3.54 -16.90
CA GLY A 182 29.71 -4.07 -17.57
C GLY A 182 29.68 -5.60 -17.68
N LYS A 183 29.31 -6.28 -16.59
CA LYS A 183 29.14 -7.74 -16.56
C LYS A 183 28.00 -8.22 -17.46
N ILE A 184 26.84 -7.57 -17.44
CA ILE A 184 25.70 -7.91 -18.32
C ILE A 184 26.10 -7.79 -19.79
N ARG A 185 26.78 -6.70 -20.18
CA ARG A 185 27.24 -6.51 -21.56
C ARG A 185 28.27 -7.57 -21.97
N ARG A 186 29.25 -7.84 -21.11
CA ARG A 186 30.25 -8.88 -21.34
C ARG A 186 29.59 -10.24 -21.50
N PHE A 187 28.67 -10.57 -20.60
CA PHE A 187 27.90 -11.81 -20.59
C PHE A 187 27.08 -11.98 -21.88
N ALA A 188 26.36 -10.94 -22.30
CA ALA A 188 25.61 -10.94 -23.56
C ALA A 188 26.53 -11.32 -24.73
N SER A 189 27.69 -10.68 -24.84
CA SER A 189 28.64 -10.91 -25.93
C SER A 189 29.36 -12.26 -25.88
N GLU A 190 29.89 -12.67 -24.71
CA GLU A 190 30.72 -13.88 -24.56
C GLU A 190 29.88 -15.15 -24.60
N LYS A 191 28.66 -15.11 -24.06
CA LYS A 191 27.74 -16.25 -24.05
C LYS A 191 26.75 -16.23 -25.21
N ASN A 192 26.79 -15.19 -26.04
CA ASN A 192 25.91 -14.98 -27.18
C ASN A 192 24.43 -15.07 -26.77
N ILE A 193 24.04 -14.25 -25.80
CA ILE A 193 22.70 -14.18 -25.20
C ILE A 193 22.03 -12.87 -25.61
N ALA A 194 20.74 -12.90 -25.91
CA ALA A 194 19.96 -11.70 -26.17
C ALA A 194 19.55 -11.06 -24.84
N VAL A 195 19.94 -9.80 -24.59
CA VAL A 195 19.55 -9.09 -23.37
C VAL A 195 18.53 -8.01 -23.71
N LEU A 196 17.41 -8.00 -23.00
CA LEU A 196 16.43 -6.93 -23.06
C LEU A 196 16.23 -6.36 -21.65
N MET A 197 16.52 -5.08 -21.46
CA MET A 197 16.43 -4.47 -20.13
C MET A 197 15.77 -3.09 -20.13
N SER A 198 15.30 -2.62 -18.98
CA SER A 198 14.85 -1.24 -18.77
C SER A 198 15.86 -0.45 -17.93
N LEU A 199 16.12 0.81 -18.29
CA LEU A 199 16.97 1.73 -17.52
C LEU A 199 16.34 3.13 -17.46
N HIS A 200 16.59 3.85 -16.37
CA HIS A 200 16.17 5.25 -16.19
C HIS A 200 17.28 6.24 -16.48
N GLU A 201 18.54 5.88 -16.22
CA GLU A 201 19.68 6.75 -16.46
C GLU A 201 20.12 6.72 -17.93
N LEU A 202 19.74 7.76 -18.68
CA LEU A 202 20.03 7.88 -20.11
C LEU A 202 21.53 7.79 -20.44
N ASP A 203 22.39 8.40 -19.63
CA ASP A 203 23.85 8.38 -19.83
C ASP A 203 24.42 6.97 -19.79
N ILE A 204 23.85 6.13 -18.93
CA ILE A 204 24.25 4.74 -18.75
C ILE A 204 23.65 3.91 -19.88
N ALA A 205 22.36 4.08 -20.19
CA ALA A 205 21.69 3.42 -21.30
C ALA A 205 22.42 3.64 -22.63
N ARG A 206 22.93 4.85 -22.88
CA ARG A 206 23.71 5.18 -24.08
C ARG A 206 25.01 4.38 -24.20
N LYS A 207 25.67 4.07 -23.09
CA LYS A 207 26.99 3.43 -23.07
C LYS A 207 26.93 1.90 -23.08
N VAL A 208 25.86 1.33 -22.54
CA VAL A 208 25.72 -0.13 -22.37
C VAL A 208 24.96 -0.81 -23.51
N SER A 209 24.10 -0.08 -24.20
CA SER A 209 23.15 -0.67 -25.16
C SER A 209 23.69 -0.71 -26.58
N ASP A 210 23.35 -1.76 -27.32
CA ASP A 210 23.49 -1.80 -28.77
C ASP A 210 22.28 -1.17 -29.46
N VAL A 211 21.08 -1.37 -28.90
CA VAL A 211 19.81 -0.84 -29.41
C VAL A 211 19.04 -0.21 -28.26
N VAL A 212 18.42 0.94 -28.53
CA VAL A 212 17.55 1.65 -27.60
C VAL A 212 16.12 1.66 -28.15
N VAL A 213 15.15 1.37 -27.30
CA VAL A 213 13.72 1.41 -27.60
C VAL A 213 13.10 2.47 -26.70
N ALA A 214 12.63 3.56 -27.29
CA ALA A 214 11.97 4.64 -26.58
C ALA A 214 10.46 4.39 -26.50
N VAL A 215 9.94 4.31 -25.28
CA VAL A 215 8.53 4.00 -24.98
C VAL A 215 7.88 5.21 -24.34
N GLY A 216 6.79 5.70 -24.92
CA GLY A 216 6.05 6.88 -24.46
C GLY A 216 4.75 7.06 -25.22
N ASP A 217 3.83 7.86 -24.67
CA ASP A 217 2.52 8.18 -25.28
C ASP A 217 1.72 6.95 -25.78
N GLY A 218 1.79 5.85 -25.03
CA GLY A 218 1.07 4.61 -25.34
C GLY A 218 1.55 3.88 -26.60
N LYS A 219 2.79 4.11 -27.05
CA LYS A 219 3.42 3.40 -28.18
C LYS A 219 4.94 3.28 -28.05
N VAL A 220 5.54 2.48 -28.91
CA VAL A 220 6.98 2.57 -29.16
C VAL A 220 7.23 3.76 -30.09
N LEU A 221 7.92 4.77 -29.59
CA LEU A 221 8.14 6.03 -30.30
C LEU A 221 9.32 5.95 -31.26
N LYS A 222 10.40 5.26 -30.88
CA LYS A 222 11.60 5.13 -31.70
C LYS A 222 12.40 3.89 -31.31
N ILE A 223 13.00 3.22 -32.29
CA ILE A 223 13.95 2.11 -32.12
C ILE A 223 15.17 2.42 -32.97
N GLY A 224 16.37 2.23 -32.43
CA GLY A 224 17.61 2.44 -33.18
C GLY A 224 18.84 2.32 -32.29
N THR A 225 19.99 2.67 -32.83
CA THR A 225 21.23 2.79 -32.04
C THR A 225 21.11 3.88 -30.98
N PRO A 226 21.93 3.85 -29.91
CA PRO A 226 21.97 4.93 -28.92
C PRO A 226 22.15 6.32 -29.52
N ALA A 227 22.95 6.46 -30.57
CA ALA A 227 23.18 7.74 -31.27
C ALA A 227 21.92 8.24 -32.00
N GLU A 228 21.16 7.34 -32.63
CA GLU A 228 19.93 7.69 -33.34
C GLU A 228 18.79 8.03 -32.40
N VAL A 229 18.66 7.34 -31.26
CA VAL A 229 17.53 7.51 -30.34
C VAL A 229 17.79 8.58 -29.29
N CYS A 230 18.99 8.66 -28.71
CA CYS A 230 19.29 9.59 -27.64
C CYS A 230 19.81 10.94 -28.16
N THR A 231 19.08 11.55 -29.10
CA THR A 231 19.34 12.93 -29.54
C THR A 231 18.70 13.91 -28.57
N GLU A 232 19.29 15.10 -28.40
CA GLU A 232 18.77 16.11 -27.48
C GLU A 232 17.30 16.44 -27.76
N SER A 233 16.98 16.73 -29.03
CA SER A 233 15.62 17.07 -29.47
C SER A 233 14.60 15.98 -29.14
N PHE A 234 14.97 14.71 -29.30
CA PHE A 234 14.06 13.60 -29.05
C PHE A 234 13.92 13.28 -27.56
N ILE A 235 15.03 13.30 -26.80
CA ILE A 235 14.99 13.10 -25.35
C ILE A 235 14.16 14.20 -24.67
N ARG A 236 14.31 15.45 -25.11
CA ARG A 236 13.52 16.56 -24.57
C ARG A 236 12.02 16.35 -24.76
N LYS A 237 11.63 15.88 -25.94
CA LYS A 237 10.24 15.51 -26.25
C LYS A 237 9.76 14.29 -25.47
N LEU A 238 10.56 13.23 -25.39
CA LEU A 238 10.23 11.97 -24.72
C LEU A 238 9.91 12.16 -23.23
N TYR A 239 10.61 13.09 -22.56
CA TYR A 239 10.43 13.38 -21.13
C TYR A 239 9.64 14.68 -20.86
N ASN A 240 9.05 15.30 -21.89
CA ASN A 240 8.26 16.52 -21.80
C ASN A 240 8.99 17.69 -21.09
N ILE A 241 10.25 17.93 -21.46
CA ILE A 241 11.12 18.99 -20.90
C ILE A 241 11.36 20.13 -21.91
N GLU A 242 10.43 20.35 -22.83
CA GLU A 242 10.42 21.53 -23.70
C GLU A 242 10.15 22.79 -22.86
N GLY A 243 11.08 23.76 -22.88
CA GLY A 243 10.97 25.03 -22.13
C GLY A 243 11.76 25.11 -20.82
N VAL A 244 12.52 24.08 -20.44
CA VAL A 244 13.45 24.15 -19.31
C VAL A 244 14.82 24.64 -19.81
N GLU A 245 15.10 25.94 -19.64
CA GLU A 245 16.45 26.48 -19.75
C GLU A 245 17.29 25.98 -18.56
N SER A 246 18.38 25.28 -18.83
CA SER A 246 19.27 24.77 -17.79
C SER A 246 20.71 24.79 -18.28
N GLU A 247 21.57 25.55 -17.60
CA GLU A 247 23.03 25.57 -17.80
C GLU A 247 23.68 24.20 -17.50
N LEU A 248 22.98 23.29 -16.80
CA LEU A 248 23.43 21.93 -16.51
C LEU A 248 23.31 20.95 -17.70
N LEU A 249 22.49 21.28 -18.70
CA LEU A 249 22.35 20.52 -19.96
C LEU A 249 23.20 21.16 -21.08
N GLY A 250 24.36 21.72 -20.74
CA GLY A 250 25.25 22.40 -21.68
C GLY A 250 25.70 21.51 -22.85
N GLU A 251 26.11 22.15 -23.95
CA GLU A 251 26.48 21.54 -25.24
C GLU A 251 27.45 20.34 -25.13
N GLN A 252 28.28 20.28 -24.07
CA GLN A 252 29.20 19.17 -23.79
C GLN A 252 28.51 17.82 -23.47
N TYR A 253 27.24 17.80 -23.09
CA TYR A 253 26.48 16.57 -22.79
C TYR A 253 26.12 15.76 -24.05
N TRP A 254 26.19 16.38 -25.24
CA TRP A 254 25.74 15.81 -26.50
C TRP A 254 26.87 15.57 -27.52
N GLU A 255 28.03 16.20 -27.36
CA GLU A 255 29.16 16.13 -28.31
C GLU A 255 29.87 14.78 -28.41
N SER A 256 29.61 13.81 -27.51
CA SER A 256 30.28 12.50 -27.58
C SER A 256 29.68 11.53 -28.60
N ALA A 257 28.69 11.93 -29.40
CA ALA A 257 28.03 11.08 -30.41
C ALA A 257 28.42 11.39 -31.87
N SER A 258 29.31 12.37 -32.12
CA SER A 258 29.59 12.88 -33.47
C SER A 258 31.06 12.74 -33.93
N LYS A 259 31.90 11.98 -33.21
CA LYS A 259 33.23 11.58 -33.74
C LYS A 259 33.14 10.27 -34.52
N ASP A 260 32.42 10.31 -35.64
CA ASP A 260 32.61 9.44 -36.81
C ASP A 260 31.60 9.86 -37.91
N SER A 261 31.71 11.10 -38.38
CA SER A 261 31.32 11.46 -39.76
C SER A 261 31.77 12.89 -40.07
N ASP A 262 32.96 13.01 -40.67
CA ASP A 262 33.29 14.18 -41.48
C ASP A 262 32.33 14.23 -42.68
N CYS A 263 31.35 15.12 -42.66
CA CYS A 263 30.96 15.90 -43.83
C CYS A 263 29.97 17.01 -43.44
N GLU A 264 30.04 18.12 -44.18
CA GLU A 264 29.13 19.28 -44.17
C GLU A 264 29.43 20.40 -43.17
N LYS A 265 30.58 21.05 -43.40
CA LYS A 265 30.63 22.52 -43.42
C LYS A 265 30.06 23.01 -44.76
N SER A 266 28.95 23.74 -44.75
CA SER A 266 28.77 24.97 -45.52
C SER A 266 27.35 25.51 -45.33
N LEU A 267 27.25 26.68 -44.72
CA LEU A 267 26.47 27.85 -45.17
C LEU A 267 26.34 28.81 -43.99
N GLU A 268 27.36 29.66 -43.87
CA GLU A 268 27.33 30.88 -43.09
C GLU A 268 26.71 32.03 -43.92
N ARG A 269 26.09 32.97 -43.18
CA ARG A 269 25.76 34.37 -43.51
C ARG A 269 24.44 34.64 -44.24
N ASN A 270 23.55 35.37 -43.54
CA ASN A 270 23.46 36.81 -43.74
C ASN A 270 22.92 37.52 -42.50
N GLU A 271 23.51 38.66 -42.20
CA GLU A 271 23.18 39.63 -41.17
C GLU A 271 22.04 40.58 -41.63
N GLU A 272 21.60 41.38 -40.65
CA GLU A 272 21.08 42.76 -40.75
C GLU A 272 19.55 43.05 -40.63
N GLU A 273 19.28 43.70 -39.48
CA GLU A 273 18.52 44.94 -39.29
C GLU A 273 16.98 44.99 -39.25
N GLY A 274 16.45 45.54 -38.15
CA GLY A 274 15.60 46.74 -38.21
C GLY A 274 14.25 46.74 -37.47
N HIS A 275 14.18 47.55 -36.40
CA HIS A 275 13.02 48.34 -35.87
C HIS A 275 11.77 47.60 -35.33
N SER A 276 10.95 48.11 -34.41
CA SER A 276 10.97 49.15 -33.35
C SER A 276 9.58 49.12 -32.66
N ASP A 277 9.55 49.59 -31.41
CA ASP A 277 8.44 50.26 -30.71
C ASP A 277 7.27 49.52 -30.00
N ALA A 278 7.24 49.81 -28.69
CA ALA A 278 6.12 50.24 -27.82
C ALA A 278 4.95 49.25 -27.58
N SER A 279 4.49 48.99 -26.35
CA SER A 279 4.06 49.97 -25.34
C SER A 279 3.83 49.26 -23.99
N PHE A 280 4.15 49.94 -22.88
CA PHE A 280 3.84 49.54 -21.50
C PHE A 280 3.02 50.66 -20.85
N GLU A 281 1.79 50.41 -20.40
CA GLU A 281 1.07 51.35 -19.53
C GLU A 281 0.03 50.68 -18.60
N ILE A 282 0.38 50.64 -17.31
CA ILE A 282 -0.36 50.97 -16.07
C ILE A 282 -1.91 50.98 -16.09
N LEU A 283 -2.50 50.23 -15.16
CA LEU A 283 -3.69 50.66 -14.38
C LEU A 283 -3.84 49.84 -13.08
N ASN A 284 -3.66 50.51 -11.92
CA ASN A 284 -4.05 50.02 -10.60
C ASN A 284 -4.49 51.22 -9.72
N LYS A 285 -5.78 51.26 -9.36
CA LYS A 285 -6.51 52.15 -8.41
C LYS A 285 -7.95 51.62 -8.41
N HIS A 286 -8.76 51.50 -7.36
CA HIS A 286 -8.84 51.86 -5.94
C HIS A 286 -9.74 50.75 -5.31
N GLN A 287 -9.74 50.43 -4.01
CA GLN A 287 -10.32 51.22 -2.92
C GLN A 287 -9.88 50.63 -1.57
N ARG A 288 -9.43 51.52 -0.68
CA ARG A 288 -9.44 51.36 0.78
C ARG A 288 -10.25 52.55 1.29
N GLU A 289 -11.27 52.30 2.10
CA GLU A 289 -11.85 53.31 2.97
C GLU A 289 -11.73 52.87 4.43
N ASN A 290 -11.36 53.87 5.23
CA ASN A 290 -11.07 53.83 6.66
C ASN A 290 -12.35 53.84 7.49
N VAL A 291 -12.31 53.21 8.67
CA VAL A 291 -12.97 53.77 9.86
C VAL A 291 -12.01 53.61 11.04
N THR A 292 -11.74 54.73 11.70
CA THR A 292 -10.87 54.91 12.86
C THR A 292 -11.65 54.86 14.18
N ASP A 293 -10.91 54.56 15.25
CA ASP A 293 -11.26 54.49 16.67
C ASP A 293 -12.33 55.47 17.21
N ASN A 294 -13.17 54.97 18.12
CA ASN A 294 -13.26 55.56 19.46
C ASN A 294 -14.03 54.72 20.49
N SER A 295 -13.59 54.88 21.74
CA SER A 295 -14.28 54.72 23.03
C SER A 295 -14.11 53.41 23.83
N THR A 296 -13.25 53.57 24.84
CA THR A 296 -13.28 53.02 26.20
C THR A 296 -14.65 52.60 26.75
N SER A 297 -14.74 51.36 27.23
CA SER A 297 -15.46 51.04 28.47
C SER A 297 -14.81 49.87 29.19
N GLU A 298 -14.31 50.14 30.39
CA GLU A 298 -13.88 49.14 31.37
C GLU A 298 -15.08 48.30 31.81
N LYS A 299 -14.99 46.99 31.64
CA LYS A 299 -15.68 46.02 32.49
C LYS A 299 -14.70 44.91 32.85
N SER A 300 -14.14 45.03 34.03
CA SER A 300 -13.56 43.95 34.82
C SER A 300 -14.58 42.82 34.97
N GLY A 301 -14.41 41.76 34.21
CA GLY A 301 -15.04 40.46 34.43
C GLY A 301 -13.93 39.41 34.39
N ASP A 302 -13.85 38.60 35.44
CA ASP A 302 -12.92 37.48 35.57
C ASP A 302 -12.76 36.72 34.24
N ILE A 303 -11.59 36.84 33.62
CA ILE A 303 -11.16 35.92 32.57
C ILE A 303 -10.79 34.65 33.31
N THR A 304 -11.75 33.74 33.45
CA THR A 304 -11.46 32.33 33.67
C THR A 304 -10.48 31.92 32.59
N SER A 305 -9.24 31.61 32.96
CA SER A 305 -8.22 31.12 32.04
C SER A 305 -8.81 29.95 31.25
N HIS A 306 -9.05 30.13 29.96
CA HIS A 306 -9.42 29.02 29.09
C HIS A 306 -8.29 28.00 29.18
N HIS A 307 -8.58 26.86 29.80
CA HIS A 307 -7.66 25.73 29.92
C HIS A 307 -7.46 25.18 28.52
N ARG A 308 -6.40 25.63 27.84
CA ARG A 308 -6.03 25.11 26.53
C ARG A 308 -5.22 23.85 26.73
N ALA A 309 -5.69 22.73 26.17
CA ALA A 309 -5.01 21.44 26.25
C ALA A 309 -3.54 21.57 25.83
N LYS A 310 -2.66 20.82 26.50
CA LYS A 310 -1.29 20.64 26.02
C LYS A 310 -1.34 19.78 24.76
N VAL A 311 -0.44 20.03 23.81
CA VAL A 311 -0.45 19.31 22.53
C VAL A 311 0.92 18.73 22.25
N ILE A 312 0.95 17.53 21.67
CA ILE A 312 2.15 16.94 21.11
C ILE A 312 1.81 16.22 19.82
N MET A 313 2.63 16.42 18.79
CA MET A 313 2.41 15.85 17.48
C MET A 313 3.45 14.80 17.16
N ILE A 314 3.00 13.66 16.63
CA ILE A 314 3.84 12.54 16.21
C ILE A 314 3.84 12.49 14.69
N GLN A 315 4.99 12.75 14.09
CA GLN A 315 5.21 12.65 12.65
C GLN A 315 6.13 11.49 12.32
N GLY A 316 6.01 10.91 11.12
CA GLY A 316 6.88 9.83 10.66
C GLY A 316 7.77 10.29 9.51
N THR A 317 8.94 9.68 9.33
CA THR A 317 9.79 9.90 8.14
C THR A 317 9.16 9.33 6.87
N MET A 318 8.18 8.42 7.01
CA MET A 318 7.44 7.77 5.94
C MET A 318 6.11 7.18 6.45
N SER A 319 5.28 6.70 5.52
CA SER A 319 4.14 5.83 5.85
C SER A 319 4.61 4.51 6.48
N ASN A 320 3.90 4.06 7.51
CA ASN A 320 4.18 2.86 8.31
C ASN A 320 5.48 2.91 9.14
N ALA A 321 6.05 4.10 9.37
CA ALA A 321 7.14 4.28 10.32
C ALA A 321 6.76 3.96 11.79
N GLY A 322 5.45 3.85 12.06
CA GLY A 322 4.89 3.50 13.37
C GLY A 322 4.37 4.70 14.18
N LYS A 323 4.18 5.87 13.55
CA LYS A 323 3.59 7.06 14.19
C LYS A 323 2.23 6.78 14.85
N SER A 324 1.36 5.99 14.23
CA SER A 324 0.02 5.67 14.74
C SER A 324 0.08 4.81 16.01
N LEU A 325 1.03 3.85 16.07
CA LEU A 325 1.30 3.05 17.28
C LEU A 325 1.91 3.89 18.40
N VAL A 326 2.87 4.75 18.08
CA VAL A 326 3.47 5.67 19.07
C VAL A 326 2.40 6.62 19.61
N ALA A 327 1.55 7.19 18.76
CA ALA A 327 0.45 8.04 19.18
C ALA A 327 -0.55 7.29 20.08
N ALA A 328 -0.97 6.08 19.70
CA ALA A 328 -1.86 5.25 20.49
C ALA A 328 -1.27 4.90 21.87
N GLY A 329 0.00 4.48 21.92
CA GLY A 329 0.64 4.15 23.18
C GLY A 329 0.87 5.37 24.08
N LEU A 330 1.19 6.55 23.51
CA LEU A 330 1.24 7.81 24.27
C LEU A 330 -0.14 8.19 24.83
N CYS A 331 -1.22 8.03 24.05
CA CYS A 331 -2.58 8.21 24.55
C CYS A 331 -2.86 7.35 25.78
N ARG A 332 -2.50 6.05 25.73
CA ARG A 332 -2.66 5.12 26.85
C ARG A 332 -1.81 5.52 28.05
N ILE A 333 -0.54 5.82 27.84
CA ILE A 333 0.38 6.27 28.89
C ILE A 333 -0.15 7.49 29.62
N PHE A 334 -0.58 8.53 28.88
CA PHE A 334 -1.08 9.76 29.48
C PHE A 334 -2.41 9.54 30.22
N ALA A 335 -3.31 8.72 29.69
CA ALA A 335 -4.56 8.37 30.34
C ALA A 335 -4.34 7.58 31.64
N ASP A 336 -3.46 6.58 31.62
CA ASP A 336 -3.06 5.80 32.81
C ASP A 336 -2.36 6.69 33.86
N ASP A 337 -1.72 7.75 33.40
CA ASP A 337 -1.05 8.75 34.22
C ASP A 337 -1.99 9.81 34.82
N GLY A 338 -3.30 9.71 34.54
CA GLY A 338 -4.37 10.51 35.14
C GLY A 338 -4.83 11.72 34.33
N TYR A 339 -4.34 11.92 33.12
CA TYR A 339 -4.74 13.04 32.25
C TYR A 339 -5.98 12.68 31.42
N LYS A 340 -6.86 13.66 31.18
CA LYS A 340 -7.86 13.54 30.11
C LYS A 340 -7.17 13.71 28.78
N VAL A 341 -7.19 12.68 27.93
CA VAL A 341 -6.45 12.69 26.67
C VAL A 341 -7.39 12.54 25.50
N ALA A 342 -7.15 13.30 24.43
CA ALA A 342 -7.85 13.14 23.16
C ALA A 342 -6.85 12.91 22.02
N PRO A 343 -7.06 11.91 21.15
CA PRO A 343 -6.30 11.80 19.91
C PRO A 343 -6.84 12.76 18.86
N PHE A 344 -5.99 13.17 17.92
CA PHE A 344 -6.40 14.02 16.81
C PHE A 344 -5.59 13.73 15.54
N LYS A 345 -6.29 13.59 14.41
CA LYS A 345 -5.68 13.49 13.08
C LYS A 345 -6.53 14.28 12.09
N SER A 346 -6.05 15.46 11.72
CA SER A 346 -6.81 16.43 10.90
C SER A 346 -7.37 15.82 9.61
N GLN A 347 -6.59 14.97 8.96
CA GLN A 347 -7.00 14.24 7.76
C GLN A 347 -6.48 12.82 7.80
N ASN A 348 -7.38 11.89 7.49
CA ASN A 348 -7.06 10.48 7.32
C ASN A 348 -7.56 9.97 5.97
N MET A 349 -6.93 8.90 5.47
CA MET A 349 -7.35 8.20 4.26
C MET A 349 -7.37 6.70 4.53
N ALA A 350 -8.56 6.11 4.69
CA ALA A 350 -8.71 4.71 5.07
C ALA A 350 -10.04 4.13 4.54
N LEU A 351 -10.05 2.85 4.16
CA LEU A 351 -11.28 2.13 3.80
C LEU A 351 -12.06 1.67 5.04
N ASN A 352 -11.33 1.24 6.07
CA ASN A 352 -11.86 0.80 7.35
C ASN A 352 -12.34 2.00 8.18
N SER A 353 -13.60 1.97 8.58
CA SER A 353 -14.18 2.98 9.45
C SER A 353 -15.05 2.38 10.52
N TYR A 354 -15.31 3.19 11.54
CA TYR A 354 -16.18 2.93 12.66
C TYR A 354 -17.32 3.93 12.69
N ILE A 355 -18.41 3.56 13.36
CA ILE A 355 -19.57 4.42 13.59
C ILE A 355 -19.64 4.78 15.08
N THR A 356 -19.61 6.07 15.38
CA THR A 356 -19.74 6.58 16.75
C THR A 356 -21.16 6.36 17.29
N ASP A 357 -21.33 6.55 18.60
CA ASP A 357 -22.65 6.52 19.26
C ASP A 357 -23.67 7.50 18.62
N GLU A 358 -23.19 8.55 17.95
CA GLU A 358 -24.00 9.55 17.24
C GLU A 358 -24.27 9.19 15.77
N GLY A 359 -23.85 8.01 15.30
CA GLY A 359 -23.99 7.61 13.90
C GLY A 359 -23.00 8.28 12.95
N LEU A 360 -21.91 8.87 13.47
CA LEU A 360 -20.89 9.57 12.68
C LEU A 360 -19.75 8.64 12.31
N GLU A 361 -19.15 8.84 11.14
CA GLU A 361 -18.11 7.95 10.60
C GLU A 361 -16.69 8.46 10.90
N MET A 362 -15.80 7.57 11.34
CA MET A 362 -14.39 7.90 11.61
C MET A 362 -13.43 6.75 11.26
N GLY A 363 -12.16 7.06 10.99
CA GLY A 363 -11.13 6.05 10.67
C GLY A 363 -10.80 5.13 11.85
N ARG A 364 -10.48 3.85 11.58
CA ARG A 364 -10.22 2.83 12.62
C ARG A 364 -8.99 3.16 13.48
N ALA A 365 -7.94 3.77 12.92
CA ALA A 365 -6.77 4.15 13.73
C ALA A 365 -7.10 5.16 14.83
N GLN A 366 -7.96 6.15 14.56
CA GLN A 366 -8.37 7.11 15.60
C GLN A 366 -9.28 6.47 16.65
N VAL A 367 -10.05 5.43 16.28
CA VAL A 367 -10.80 4.63 17.27
C VAL A 367 -9.84 3.93 18.21
N VAL A 368 -8.82 3.24 17.68
CA VAL A 368 -7.78 2.60 18.50
C VAL A 368 -7.12 3.61 19.43
N GLN A 369 -6.80 4.81 18.94
CA GLN A 369 -6.21 5.86 19.75
C GLN A 369 -7.18 6.39 20.83
N ALA A 370 -8.48 6.46 20.54
CA ALA A 370 -9.51 6.87 21.49
C ALA A 370 -9.70 5.82 22.60
N GLU A 371 -9.72 4.54 22.23
CA GLU A 371 -9.75 3.41 23.15
C GLU A 371 -8.50 3.39 24.04
N CYS A 372 -7.32 3.62 23.45
CA CYS A 372 -6.08 3.81 24.21
C CYS A 372 -6.18 4.98 25.19
N ALA A 373 -6.76 6.11 24.77
CA ALA A 373 -7.02 7.26 25.63
C ALA A 373 -8.16 7.03 26.66
N ARG A 374 -8.79 5.85 26.68
CA ARG A 374 -9.91 5.48 27.56
C ARG A 374 -11.13 6.41 27.42
N ILE A 375 -11.36 6.96 26.23
CA ILE A 375 -12.51 7.80 25.93
C ILE A 375 -13.31 7.23 24.76
N ARG A 376 -14.55 7.70 24.63
CA ARG A 376 -15.41 7.27 23.52
C ARG A 376 -14.92 7.87 22.20
N PRO A 377 -14.93 7.12 21.09
CA PRO A 377 -14.61 7.66 19.78
C PRO A 377 -15.64 8.72 19.36
N VAL A 378 -15.17 9.92 18.97
CA VAL A 378 -15.99 11.00 18.41
C VAL A 378 -15.40 11.49 17.10
N ALA A 379 -16.24 11.99 16.19
CA ALA A 379 -15.82 12.35 14.84
C ALA A 379 -14.82 13.52 14.80
N GLU A 380 -14.83 14.40 15.80
CA GLU A 380 -13.87 15.49 15.95
C GLU A 380 -12.41 15.01 16.02
N MET A 381 -12.16 13.75 16.42
CA MET A 381 -10.81 13.17 16.44
C MET A 381 -10.24 12.96 15.03
N ASN A 382 -11.10 12.87 14.02
CA ASN A 382 -10.76 12.72 12.62
C ASN A 382 -11.71 13.55 11.73
N PRO A 383 -11.55 14.88 11.71
CA PRO A 383 -12.53 15.76 11.07
C PRO A 383 -12.61 15.57 9.56
N ILE A 384 -11.52 15.16 8.90
CA ILE A 384 -11.54 14.83 7.47
C ILE A 384 -11.15 13.36 7.26
N LEU A 385 -12.06 12.56 6.70
CA LEU A 385 -11.81 11.19 6.31
C LEU A 385 -12.02 11.01 4.81
N LEU A 386 -11.00 10.54 4.12
CA LEU A 386 -11.02 10.21 2.71
C LEU A 386 -11.16 8.70 2.53
N LYS A 387 -12.16 8.27 1.78
CA LYS A 387 -12.33 6.87 1.42
C LYS A 387 -12.09 6.67 -0.06
N PRO A 388 -11.03 5.96 -0.48
CA PRO A 388 -10.81 5.67 -1.89
C PRO A 388 -12.03 4.98 -2.50
N THR A 389 -12.56 5.54 -3.59
CA THR A 389 -13.65 4.93 -4.38
C THR A 389 -13.14 4.42 -5.74
N SER A 390 -12.02 4.97 -6.22
CA SER A 390 -11.32 4.55 -7.43
C SER A 390 -9.84 4.95 -7.33
N ALA A 391 -9.03 4.61 -8.34
CA ALA A 391 -7.62 5.03 -8.39
C ALA A 391 -7.41 6.56 -8.44
N MET A 392 -8.45 7.34 -8.78
CA MET A 392 -8.35 8.81 -8.94
C MET A 392 -9.43 9.59 -8.16
N GLY A 393 -10.18 8.93 -7.29
CA GLY A 393 -11.29 9.55 -6.56
C GLY A 393 -11.47 9.00 -5.16
N SER A 394 -12.03 9.84 -4.29
CA SER A 394 -12.35 9.47 -2.92
C SER A 394 -13.67 10.10 -2.49
N GLN A 395 -14.42 9.37 -1.67
CA GLN A 395 -15.50 9.94 -0.89
C GLN A 395 -14.90 10.80 0.22
N VAL A 396 -15.38 12.03 0.33
CA VAL A 396 -14.96 12.99 1.34
C VAL A 396 -16.00 13.01 2.45
N ILE A 397 -15.54 12.71 3.66
CA ILE A 397 -16.33 12.74 4.89
C ILE A 397 -15.78 13.85 5.76
N VAL A 398 -16.64 14.76 6.19
CA VAL A 398 -16.31 15.90 7.06
C VAL A 398 -17.10 15.79 8.35
N ASN A 399 -16.40 15.77 9.49
CA ASN A 399 -16.97 15.58 10.83
C ASN A 399 -17.96 14.39 10.87
N GLY A 400 -17.54 13.29 10.25
CA GLY A 400 -18.29 12.03 10.15
C GLY A 400 -19.53 12.04 9.26
N LYS A 401 -19.74 13.09 8.46
CA LYS A 401 -20.82 13.19 7.47
C LYS A 401 -20.26 13.20 6.05
N VAL A 402 -20.86 12.40 5.17
CA VAL A 402 -20.49 12.35 3.75
C VAL A 402 -20.82 13.69 3.10
N VAL A 403 -19.83 14.35 2.50
CA VAL A 403 -20.00 15.59 1.72
C VAL A 403 -20.17 15.26 0.24
N GLY A 404 -19.49 14.22 -0.26
CA GLY A 404 -19.64 13.74 -1.63
C GLY A 404 -18.39 13.02 -2.14
N ASN A 405 -18.42 12.63 -3.41
CA ASN A 405 -17.27 12.03 -4.10
C ASN A 405 -16.49 13.11 -4.83
N MET A 406 -15.17 13.16 -4.65
CA MET A 406 -14.28 14.11 -5.30
C MET A 406 -13.14 13.40 -6.02
N LYS A 407 -12.70 13.96 -7.16
CA LYS A 407 -11.44 13.53 -7.78
C LYS A 407 -10.29 14.03 -6.93
N ALA A 408 -9.18 13.28 -6.91
CA ALA A 408 -8.00 13.64 -6.11
C ALA A 408 -7.52 15.07 -6.39
N MET A 409 -7.45 15.49 -7.66
CA MET A 409 -7.04 16.85 -8.03
C MET A 409 -7.98 17.94 -7.50
N ASP A 410 -9.28 17.70 -7.52
CA ASP A 410 -10.27 18.67 -7.05
C ASP A 410 -10.15 18.81 -5.51
N TYR A 411 -10.03 17.68 -4.81
CA TYR A 411 -9.78 17.70 -3.37
C TYR A 411 -8.49 18.46 -3.01
N PHE A 412 -7.37 18.20 -3.71
CA PHE A 412 -6.11 18.90 -3.46
C PHE A 412 -6.19 20.42 -3.69
N ARG A 413 -7.02 20.89 -4.64
CA ARG A 413 -7.26 22.33 -4.85
C ARG A 413 -8.06 22.96 -3.70
N HIS A 414 -9.01 22.22 -3.15
CA HIS A 414 -9.93 22.69 -2.11
C HIS A 414 -9.53 22.33 -0.68
N LYS A 415 -8.41 21.61 -0.46
CA LYS A 415 -8.03 21.12 0.88
C LYS A 415 -7.95 22.23 1.94
N LYS A 416 -7.52 23.44 1.57
CA LYS A 416 -7.43 24.61 2.48
C LYS A 416 -8.81 25.09 2.94
N ASP A 417 -9.86 24.83 2.18
CA ASP A 417 -11.24 25.22 2.50
C ASP A 417 -11.77 24.44 3.73
N TYR A 418 -11.17 23.30 4.07
CA TYR A 418 -11.52 22.49 5.24
C TYR A 418 -10.79 22.90 6.53
N ILE A 419 -9.85 23.86 6.48
CA ILE A 419 -9.12 24.34 7.68
C ILE A 419 -10.09 24.80 8.79
N PRO A 420 -11.16 25.57 8.53
CA PRO A 420 -12.10 25.97 9.57
C PRO A 420 -12.75 24.78 10.29
N GLU A 421 -13.13 23.74 9.56
CA GLU A 421 -13.71 22.52 10.14
C GLU A 421 -12.70 21.75 10.99
N ILE A 422 -11.45 21.66 10.53
CA ILE A 422 -10.33 21.04 11.26
C ILE A 422 -10.07 21.79 12.58
N MET A 423 -9.99 23.12 12.52
CA MET A 423 -9.70 23.94 13.70
C MET A 423 -10.86 23.93 14.70
N ASN A 424 -12.11 23.96 14.23
CA ASN A 424 -13.29 23.84 15.08
C ASN A 424 -13.33 22.48 15.81
N ALA A 425 -13.01 21.39 15.12
CA ALA A 425 -12.90 20.07 15.75
C ALA A 425 -11.77 20.02 16.79
N TYR A 426 -10.60 20.58 16.46
CA TYR A 426 -9.47 20.68 17.39
C TYR A 426 -9.81 21.50 18.64
N GLU A 427 -10.45 22.66 18.49
CA GLU A 427 -10.84 23.53 19.61
C GLU A 427 -11.80 22.83 20.57
N LYS A 428 -12.82 22.14 20.05
CA LYS A 428 -13.73 21.32 20.87
C LYS A 428 -12.99 20.26 21.69
N LEU A 429 -12.02 19.56 21.08
CA LEU A 429 -11.21 18.57 21.79
C LEU A 429 -10.29 19.23 22.82
N SER A 430 -9.74 20.41 22.50
CA SER A 430 -8.91 21.20 23.41
C SER A 430 -9.66 21.69 24.64
N ASP A 431 -10.95 21.92 24.54
CA ASP A 431 -11.78 22.35 25.67
C ASP A 431 -12.09 21.19 26.64
N MET A 432 -12.04 19.94 26.17
CA MET A 432 -12.42 18.76 26.96
C MET A 432 -11.23 17.92 27.48
N ALA A 433 -10.04 18.10 26.90
CA ALA A 433 -8.84 17.33 27.22
C ALA A 433 -7.78 18.16 27.94
N ASP A 434 -6.95 17.49 28.74
CA ASP A 434 -5.72 18.07 29.30
C ASP A 434 -4.57 17.96 28.29
N ILE A 435 -4.56 16.88 27.50
CA ILE A 435 -3.53 16.58 26.50
C ILE A 435 -4.19 16.13 25.19
N ILE A 436 -3.76 16.71 24.06
CA ILE A 436 -4.08 16.24 22.72
C ILE A 436 -2.84 15.59 22.10
N VAL A 437 -2.98 14.33 21.69
CA VAL A 437 -1.95 13.61 20.93
C VAL A 437 -2.33 13.66 19.46
N VAL A 438 -1.53 14.39 18.67
CA VAL A 438 -1.80 14.62 17.25
C VAL A 438 -0.98 13.65 16.42
N GLU A 439 -1.60 12.95 15.48
CA GLU A 439 -0.90 12.11 14.50
C GLU A 439 -0.78 12.84 13.16
N GLY A 440 0.45 12.93 12.62
CA GLY A 440 0.68 13.40 11.25
C GLY A 440 0.26 12.37 10.18
N ALA A 441 0.42 12.73 8.91
CA ALA A 441 0.13 11.84 7.78
C ALA A 441 1.35 11.74 6.85
N GLY A 442 1.71 10.52 6.42
CA GLY A 442 2.91 10.33 5.59
C GLY A 442 4.18 10.90 6.23
N SER A 443 4.98 11.60 5.42
CA SER A 443 6.20 12.33 5.79
C SER A 443 5.98 13.85 5.81
N PRO A 444 6.58 14.62 6.75
CA PRO A 444 6.48 16.09 6.75
C PRO A 444 7.29 16.76 5.64
N VAL A 445 8.11 16.01 4.90
CA VAL A 445 8.99 16.52 3.83
C VAL A 445 8.60 16.03 2.44
N GLU A 446 7.31 15.76 2.22
CA GLU A 446 6.73 15.60 0.88
C GLU A 446 6.72 16.97 0.17
N LEU A 447 7.88 17.41 -0.34
CA LEU A 447 8.10 18.77 -0.83
C LEU A 447 7.11 19.20 -1.92
N ASN A 448 6.63 18.24 -2.71
CA ASN A 448 5.60 18.42 -3.73
C ASN A 448 4.19 18.69 -3.16
N LEU A 449 3.93 18.36 -1.90
CA LEU A 449 2.64 18.53 -1.22
C LEU A 449 2.69 19.57 -0.09
N LYS A 450 3.85 20.21 0.11
CA LYS A 450 4.13 21.15 1.22
C LYS A 450 3.27 22.41 1.16
N ASP A 451 2.94 22.92 -0.03
CA ASP A 451 2.02 24.06 -0.13
C ASP A 451 0.61 23.65 0.35
N GLY A 452 0.12 24.35 1.37
CA GLY A 452 -1.15 24.05 2.00
C GLY A 452 -1.18 22.74 2.77
N ASP A 453 -0.06 22.36 3.37
CA ASP A 453 -0.04 21.25 4.31
C ASP A 453 -1.02 21.49 5.47
N ILE A 454 -1.99 20.60 5.63
CA ILE A 454 -2.98 20.60 6.72
C ILE A 454 -2.84 19.37 7.62
N VAL A 455 -1.80 18.55 7.41
CA VAL A 455 -1.65 17.23 8.05
C VAL A 455 -0.33 17.04 8.80
N ASN A 456 0.70 17.82 8.49
CA ASN A 456 2.02 17.74 9.14
C ASN A 456 2.47 19.08 9.73
N MET A 457 3.49 19.70 9.17
CA MET A 457 4.11 20.91 9.70
C MET A 457 3.20 22.13 9.62
N GLY A 458 2.39 22.23 8.56
CA GLY A 458 1.39 23.30 8.46
C GLY A 458 0.36 23.20 9.59
N LEU A 459 -0.09 21.98 9.94
CA LEU A 459 -0.94 21.77 11.11
C LEU A 459 -0.21 22.07 12.42
N ALA A 460 1.03 21.57 12.57
CA ALA A 460 1.84 21.81 13.76
C ALA A 460 2.04 23.31 14.02
N GLU A 461 2.16 24.12 12.97
CA GLU A 461 2.20 25.58 13.08
C GLU A 461 0.85 26.16 13.50
N MET A 462 -0.26 25.75 12.89
CA MET A 462 -1.61 26.25 13.21
C MET A 462 -2.02 26.02 14.67
N ILE A 463 -1.62 24.89 15.26
CA ILE A 463 -1.96 24.52 16.64
C ILE A 463 -0.81 24.73 17.64
N ASP A 464 0.31 25.31 17.17
CA ASP A 464 1.55 25.51 17.93
C ASP A 464 2.08 24.24 18.65
N SER A 465 2.11 23.11 17.94
CA SER A 465 2.53 21.83 18.52
C SER A 465 4.05 21.63 18.47
N PRO A 466 4.68 21.12 19.55
CA PRO A 466 5.95 20.43 19.46
C PRO A 466 5.78 19.10 18.72
N VAL A 467 6.83 18.67 18.02
CA VAL A 467 6.83 17.47 17.17
C VAL A 467 7.85 16.45 17.67
N LEU A 468 7.45 15.18 17.75
CA LEU A 468 8.34 14.03 17.82
C LEU A 468 8.37 13.35 16.44
N LEU A 469 9.57 13.13 15.90
CA LEU A 469 9.77 12.53 14.59
C LEU A 469 10.19 11.05 14.71
N VAL A 470 9.39 10.16 14.13
CA VAL A 470 9.57 8.70 14.20
C VAL A 470 10.22 8.16 12.91
N GLY A 471 11.32 7.42 13.05
CA GLY A 471 11.96 6.67 11.96
C GLY A 471 11.86 5.16 12.15
N ASP A 472 11.90 4.40 11.06
CA ASP A 472 11.77 2.93 11.07
C ASP A 472 13.13 2.28 10.78
N ILE A 473 13.75 1.68 11.81
CA ILE A 473 15.06 1.03 11.63
C ILE A 473 14.96 -0.33 10.95
N ASP A 474 13.82 -1.02 11.06
CA ASP A 474 13.61 -2.36 10.48
C ASP A 474 13.65 -2.31 8.94
N ARG A 475 13.17 -1.20 8.37
CA ARG A 475 13.28 -0.92 6.92
C ARG A 475 14.69 -0.50 6.47
N GLY A 476 15.62 -0.31 7.39
CA GLY A 476 16.99 0.12 7.12
C GLY A 476 17.12 1.63 6.83
N GLY A 477 18.34 2.15 6.91
CA GLY A 477 18.60 3.57 6.60
C GLY A 477 18.09 4.56 7.65
N ILE A 478 18.07 4.20 8.93
CA ILE A 478 17.55 5.07 10.00
C ILE A 478 18.21 6.46 10.06
N PHE A 479 19.52 6.55 9.81
CA PHE A 479 20.24 7.82 9.79
C PHE A 479 19.77 8.74 8.65
N PRO A 480 19.81 8.34 7.36
CA PRO A 480 19.31 9.20 6.29
C PRO A 480 17.81 9.47 6.39
N GLN A 481 17.00 8.57 6.95
CA GLN A 481 15.58 8.84 7.21
C GLN A 481 15.39 10.04 8.15
N LEU A 482 15.96 9.98 9.36
CA LEU A 482 15.77 11.01 10.38
C LEU A 482 16.54 12.29 10.03
N LEU A 483 17.83 12.16 9.72
CA LEU A 483 18.68 13.32 9.40
C LEU A 483 18.28 13.99 8.10
N GLY A 484 17.92 13.22 7.07
CA GLY A 484 17.45 13.78 5.79
C GLY A 484 16.12 14.51 5.95
N THR A 485 15.21 13.99 6.78
CA THR A 485 13.98 14.71 7.12
C THR A 485 14.30 16.03 7.83
N LEU A 486 15.16 16.02 8.87
CA LEU A 486 15.56 17.25 9.58
C LEU A 486 16.24 18.28 8.67
N ASP A 487 17.00 17.84 7.67
CA ASP A 487 17.74 18.71 6.75
C ASP A 487 16.82 19.38 5.72
N LEU A 488 15.73 18.72 5.33
CA LEU A 488 14.74 19.24 4.37
C LEU A 488 13.68 20.16 5.01
N LEU A 489 13.61 20.20 6.34
CA LEU A 489 12.73 21.12 7.07
C LEU A 489 13.31 22.54 7.05
N THR A 490 12.44 23.54 7.00
CA THR A 490 12.83 24.93 7.25
C THR A 490 13.28 25.10 8.70
N GLU A 491 14.03 26.16 8.99
CA GLU A 491 14.52 26.44 10.35
C GLU A 491 13.38 26.47 11.39
N LYS A 492 12.27 27.15 11.06
CA LYS A 492 11.07 27.21 11.92
C LYS A 492 10.44 25.84 12.17
N GLU A 493 10.34 25.01 11.14
CA GLU A 493 9.79 23.65 11.27
C GLU A 493 10.72 22.76 12.09
N ARG A 494 12.04 22.88 11.86
CA ARG A 494 13.05 22.13 12.60
C ARG A 494 13.05 22.50 14.08
N GLU A 495 12.84 23.77 14.42
CA GLU A 495 12.68 24.22 15.82
C GLU A 495 11.50 23.56 16.53
N ARG A 496 10.44 23.19 15.79
CA ARG A 496 9.28 22.46 16.36
C ARG A 496 9.60 21.01 16.68
N VAL A 497 10.58 20.39 16.00
CA VAL A 497 11.00 19.01 16.27
C VAL A 497 11.79 18.96 17.58
N LYS A 498 11.15 18.47 18.65
CA LYS A 498 11.74 18.39 20.00
C LYS A 498 12.43 17.06 20.26
N GLY A 499 12.23 16.05 19.41
CA GLY A 499 12.79 14.73 19.63
C GLY A 499 12.68 13.77 18.45
N LEU A 500 13.60 12.81 18.40
CA LEU A 500 13.63 11.72 17.44
C LEU A 500 13.29 10.40 18.15
N ILE A 501 12.52 9.54 17.49
CA ILE A 501 12.21 8.18 17.96
C ILE A 501 12.73 7.20 16.91
N VAL A 502 13.60 6.30 17.33
CA VAL A 502 14.02 5.16 16.52
C VAL A 502 13.08 4.01 16.82
N ASN A 503 12.24 3.63 15.86
CA ASN A 503 11.20 2.62 16.07
C ASN A 503 11.55 1.29 15.40
N LYS A 504 10.96 0.21 15.90
CA LYS A 504 11.10 -1.19 15.43
C LYS A 504 12.52 -1.75 15.53
N PHE A 505 13.23 -1.40 16.58
CA PHE A 505 14.57 -1.95 16.83
C PHE A 505 14.51 -3.44 17.16
N ARG A 506 15.30 -4.28 16.47
CA ARG A 506 15.42 -5.71 16.77
C ARG A 506 16.69 -5.99 17.58
N GLY A 507 16.53 -6.67 18.71
CA GLY A 507 17.64 -7.00 19.63
C GLY A 507 17.70 -6.08 20.86
N ASP A 508 18.83 -6.10 21.56
CA ASP A 508 19.06 -5.26 22.75
C ASP A 508 19.32 -3.81 22.34
N GLY A 509 18.42 -2.89 22.73
CA GLY A 509 18.50 -1.46 22.42
C GLY A 509 19.80 -0.79 22.88
N LYS A 510 20.48 -1.33 23.90
CA LYS A 510 21.80 -0.83 24.35
C LYS A 510 22.87 -0.93 23.27
N LEU A 511 22.70 -1.84 22.32
CA LEU A 511 23.63 -1.99 21.19
C LEU A 511 23.57 -0.80 20.21
N PHE A 512 22.56 0.07 20.32
CA PHE A 512 22.38 1.23 19.44
C PHE A 512 22.89 2.57 20.02
N GLU A 513 23.55 2.57 21.18
CA GLU A 513 24.06 3.80 21.82
C GLU A 513 24.94 4.66 20.90
N SER A 514 25.81 4.04 20.09
CA SER A 514 26.64 4.78 19.13
C SER A 514 25.81 5.47 18.03
N GLY A 515 24.69 4.85 17.64
CA GLY A 515 23.74 5.41 16.67
C GLY A 515 22.97 6.59 17.24
N ILE A 516 22.61 6.54 18.53
CA ILE A 516 22.00 7.67 19.24
C ILE A 516 22.91 8.90 19.16
N ASN A 517 24.19 8.76 19.56
CA ASN A 517 25.14 9.88 19.54
C ASN A 517 25.28 10.50 18.14
N ILE A 518 25.37 9.67 17.10
CA ILE A 518 25.47 10.16 15.71
C ILE A 518 24.22 10.96 15.30
N LEU A 519 23.03 10.49 15.67
CA LEU A 519 21.77 11.17 15.37
C LEU A 519 21.68 12.51 16.11
N GLU A 520 22.05 12.55 17.38
CA GLU A 520 22.03 13.78 18.18
C GLU A 520 23.07 14.79 17.70
N ASP A 521 24.31 14.36 17.44
CA ASP A 521 25.41 15.24 17.01
C ASP A 521 25.11 15.88 15.65
N LYS A 522 24.65 15.07 14.68
CA LYS A 522 24.37 15.55 13.31
C LYS A 522 23.00 16.24 13.21
N GLY A 523 22.00 15.69 13.88
CA GLY A 523 20.63 16.19 13.86
C GLY A 523 20.43 17.43 14.72
N ARG A 524 21.28 17.65 15.74
CA ARG A 524 21.09 18.67 16.78
C ARG A 524 19.73 18.56 17.47
N THR A 525 19.22 17.34 17.57
CA THR A 525 17.91 17.01 18.13
C THR A 525 18.06 15.74 18.94
N ARG A 526 17.51 15.73 20.16
CA ARG A 526 17.60 14.61 21.10
C ARG A 526 16.93 13.36 20.54
N VAL A 527 17.51 12.19 20.75
CA VAL A 527 16.81 10.90 20.58
C VAL A 527 16.05 10.62 21.87
N VAL A 528 14.73 10.66 21.80
CA VAL A 528 13.82 10.49 22.95
C VAL A 528 13.63 9.02 23.30
N GLY A 529 13.89 8.11 22.35
CA GLY A 529 13.90 6.68 22.66
C GLY A 529 14.19 5.79 21.47
N VAL A 530 14.57 4.55 21.79
CA VAL A 530 14.74 3.44 20.84
C VAL A 530 13.69 2.39 21.17
N VAL A 531 12.60 2.39 20.42
CA VAL A 531 11.45 1.50 20.63
C VAL A 531 11.72 0.15 19.95
N PRO A 532 11.62 -0.97 20.69
CA PRO A 532 11.83 -2.29 20.13
C PRO A 532 10.75 -2.66 19.11
N TYR A 533 11.05 -3.61 18.24
CA TYR A 533 10.02 -4.27 17.45
C TYR A 533 9.07 -5.02 18.38
N MET A 534 7.78 -4.69 18.27
CA MET A 534 6.72 -5.25 19.10
C MET A 534 5.81 -6.10 18.22
N ASP A 535 5.61 -7.36 18.61
CA ASP A 535 4.57 -8.22 18.05
C ASP A 535 3.28 -8.02 18.86
N ILE A 536 2.62 -6.89 18.62
CA ILE A 536 1.34 -6.54 19.25
C ILE A 536 0.27 -6.46 18.17
N LYS A 537 -0.78 -7.25 18.33
CA LYS A 537 -1.94 -7.26 17.44
C LYS A 537 -2.90 -6.14 17.83
N ILE A 538 -2.93 -5.10 17.00
CA ILE A 538 -3.86 -3.96 17.09
C ILE A 538 -4.59 -3.88 15.76
N ASP A 539 -5.85 -3.44 15.79
CA ASP A 539 -6.68 -3.26 14.59
C ASP A 539 -5.92 -2.48 13.52
N ASP A 540 -5.86 -3.06 12.32
CA ASP A 540 -5.16 -2.46 11.20
C ASP A 540 -6.07 -1.46 10.45
N GLU A 541 -5.45 -0.39 9.99
CA GLU A 541 -6.10 0.72 9.31
C GLU A 541 -6.19 0.48 7.79
N ASP A 542 -5.18 -0.17 7.21
CA ASP A 542 -4.99 -0.28 5.77
C ASP A 542 -5.35 -1.66 5.20
N SER A 543 -5.93 -1.68 4.01
CA SER A 543 -6.22 -2.91 3.24
C SER A 543 -4.98 -3.55 2.60
N LEU A 544 -3.77 -3.08 2.92
CA LEU A 544 -2.48 -3.63 2.48
C LEU A 544 -1.82 -4.47 3.58
N SER A 545 -2.63 -5.10 4.44
CA SER A 545 -2.14 -5.95 5.51
C SER A 545 -1.49 -7.23 4.95
N GLU A 546 -0.46 -7.75 5.63
CA GLU A 546 0.20 -9.00 5.23
C GLU A 546 -0.76 -10.21 5.27
N ARG A 547 -1.89 -10.07 5.98
CA ARG A 547 -2.95 -11.08 6.10
C ARG A 547 -3.51 -11.52 4.76
N PHE A 548 -3.60 -10.62 3.78
CA PHE A 548 -4.08 -10.95 2.43
C PHE A 548 -3.16 -11.90 1.65
N THR A 549 -1.94 -12.13 2.14
CA THR A 549 -0.99 -13.07 1.54
C THR A 549 -0.94 -14.43 2.25
N ASN A 550 -1.65 -14.57 3.38
CA ASN A 550 -1.68 -15.83 4.11
C ASN A 550 -2.48 -16.90 3.33
N LYS A 551 -1.79 -17.98 2.98
CA LYS A 551 -2.37 -19.15 2.28
C LYS A 551 -2.25 -20.44 3.10
N THR A 552 -1.79 -20.36 4.35
CA THR A 552 -1.65 -21.51 5.23
C THR A 552 -3.02 -22.09 5.56
N VAL A 553 -3.14 -23.41 5.45
CA VAL A 553 -4.33 -24.17 5.84
C VAL A 553 -4.04 -24.85 7.17
N GLY A 554 -4.76 -24.45 8.21
CA GLY A 554 -4.71 -25.01 9.56
C GLY A 554 -5.68 -26.17 9.73
N GLU A 555 -5.89 -26.61 10.98
CA GLU A 555 -6.84 -27.68 11.26
C GLU A 555 -8.29 -27.21 11.06
N PHE A 556 -8.59 -25.97 11.47
CA PHE A 556 -9.86 -25.31 11.17
C PHE A 556 -9.68 -24.26 10.08
N ASP A 557 -10.10 -24.60 8.86
CA ASP A 557 -9.86 -23.80 7.66
C ASP A 557 -11.01 -22.82 7.39
N ILE A 558 -10.68 -21.52 7.43
CA ILE A 558 -11.60 -20.42 7.15
C ILE A 558 -11.16 -19.75 5.84
N ALA A 559 -11.92 -20.00 4.78
CA ALA A 559 -11.74 -19.33 3.50
C ALA A 559 -12.51 -18.01 3.48
N VAL A 560 -11.81 -16.92 3.23
CA VAL A 560 -12.39 -15.58 3.08
C VAL A 560 -12.28 -15.16 1.63
N ILE A 561 -13.40 -14.80 1.01
CA ILE A 561 -13.38 -14.32 -0.37
C ILE A 561 -12.72 -12.94 -0.41
N LYS A 562 -11.62 -12.81 -1.14
CA LYS A 562 -10.91 -11.53 -1.27
C LYS A 562 -11.61 -10.64 -2.28
N LEU A 563 -12.52 -9.82 -1.78
CA LEU A 563 -13.18 -8.78 -2.56
C LEU A 563 -12.18 -7.67 -2.92
N ARG A 564 -12.35 -7.05 -4.10
CA ARG A 564 -11.47 -5.98 -4.58
C ARG A 564 -11.63 -4.73 -3.72
N MET A 565 -12.87 -4.44 -3.31
CA MET A 565 -13.22 -3.31 -2.45
C MET A 565 -13.61 -3.77 -1.04
N ILE A 566 -12.86 -4.76 -0.51
CA ILE A 566 -13.07 -5.26 0.84
C ILE A 566 -13.07 -4.13 1.87
N SER A 567 -13.98 -4.20 2.82
CA SER A 567 -14.06 -3.29 3.96
C SER A 567 -14.18 -4.05 5.26
N ASN A 568 -13.67 -3.42 6.34
CA ASN A 568 -13.79 -3.91 7.70
C ASN A 568 -13.25 -5.34 7.87
N PHE A 569 -12.14 -5.66 7.18
CA PHE A 569 -11.50 -6.99 7.25
C PHE A 569 -11.09 -7.41 8.67
N THR A 570 -10.98 -6.44 9.59
CA THR A 570 -10.72 -6.63 11.02
C THR A 570 -11.80 -7.47 11.72
N ASP A 571 -12.99 -7.63 11.14
CA ASP A 571 -14.05 -8.52 11.67
C ASP A 571 -13.56 -9.96 11.89
N LEU A 572 -12.47 -10.35 11.22
CA LEU A 572 -11.90 -11.70 11.25
C LEU A 572 -10.68 -11.82 12.16
N ASP A 573 -10.21 -10.72 12.75
CA ASP A 573 -9.04 -10.71 13.64
C ASP A 573 -9.28 -11.49 14.93
N THR A 574 -10.54 -11.71 15.28
CA THR A 574 -11.00 -12.52 16.41
C THR A 574 -10.58 -13.98 16.30
N PHE A 575 -10.41 -14.52 15.09
CA PHE A 575 -9.96 -15.90 14.86
C PHE A 575 -8.48 -16.12 15.16
N ASP A 576 -7.67 -15.05 15.21
CA ASP A 576 -6.25 -15.12 15.57
C ASP A 576 -5.99 -15.63 17.00
N GLN A 577 -7.04 -15.72 17.82
CA GLN A 577 -6.99 -16.28 19.17
C GLN A 577 -6.88 -17.81 19.17
N ILE A 578 -7.27 -18.45 18.07
CA ILE A 578 -7.42 -19.90 17.97
C ILE A 578 -6.24 -20.43 17.16
N ARG A 579 -5.32 -21.13 17.84
CA ARG A 579 -4.05 -21.57 17.26
C ARG A 579 -4.24 -22.51 16.07
N GLU A 580 -5.27 -23.35 16.14
CA GLU A 580 -5.62 -24.35 15.16
C GLU A 580 -6.41 -23.78 13.97
N ALA A 581 -6.90 -22.53 14.08
CA ALA A 581 -7.65 -21.87 13.01
C ALA A 581 -6.73 -21.16 12.02
N SER A 582 -7.05 -21.26 10.74
CA SER A 582 -6.39 -20.50 9.68
C SER A 582 -7.40 -19.66 8.91
N VAL A 583 -7.15 -18.35 8.87
CA VAL A 583 -7.87 -17.42 7.99
C VAL A 583 -7.01 -17.20 6.75
N ARG A 584 -7.54 -17.59 5.58
CA ARG A 584 -6.87 -17.40 4.28
C ARG A 584 -7.77 -16.68 3.28
N TYR A 585 -7.17 -15.79 2.51
CA TYR A 585 -7.88 -14.99 1.51
C TYR A 585 -7.80 -15.66 0.13
N VAL A 586 -8.96 -15.83 -0.50
CA VAL A 586 -9.15 -16.56 -1.76
C VAL A 586 -9.43 -15.58 -2.89
N GLU A 587 -8.58 -15.58 -3.92
CA GLU A 587 -8.74 -14.74 -5.12
C GLU A 587 -9.17 -15.54 -6.34
N LYS A 588 -8.91 -16.85 -6.36
CA LYS A 588 -9.18 -17.72 -7.51
C LYS A 588 -9.91 -19.00 -7.09
N PRO A 589 -10.76 -19.59 -7.95
CA PRO A 589 -11.47 -20.83 -7.64
C PRO A 589 -10.56 -21.99 -7.23
N SER A 590 -9.37 -22.08 -7.82
CA SER A 590 -8.37 -23.12 -7.49
C SER A 590 -7.87 -23.04 -6.05
N GLU A 591 -7.97 -21.88 -5.42
CA GLU A 591 -7.54 -21.65 -4.03
C GLU A 591 -8.66 -21.97 -3.04
N LEU A 592 -9.92 -22.07 -3.48
CA LEU A 592 -11.06 -22.22 -2.58
C LEU A 592 -10.98 -23.51 -1.76
N GLY A 593 -10.55 -24.63 -2.35
CA GLY A 593 -10.41 -25.91 -1.66
C GLY A 593 -11.71 -26.42 -1.04
N ASP A 594 -11.61 -27.07 0.11
CA ASP A 594 -12.74 -27.59 0.91
C ASP A 594 -12.69 -26.97 2.33
N PRO A 595 -13.04 -25.69 2.48
CA PRO A 595 -12.94 -25.01 3.77
C PRO A 595 -14.04 -25.48 4.72
N ASP A 596 -13.76 -25.41 6.03
CA ASP A 596 -14.77 -25.70 7.05
C ASP A 596 -15.80 -24.55 7.12
N LEU A 597 -15.31 -23.31 6.98
CA LEU A 597 -16.11 -22.09 7.00
C LEU A 597 -15.75 -21.20 5.82
N LEU A 598 -16.76 -20.72 5.10
CA LEU A 598 -16.63 -19.75 4.02
C LEU A 598 -17.19 -18.40 4.47
N ILE A 599 -16.40 -17.33 4.33
CA ILE A 599 -16.80 -15.98 4.69
C ILE A 599 -16.75 -15.06 3.45
N ILE A 600 -17.84 -14.31 3.23
CA ILE A 600 -17.87 -13.20 2.29
C ILE A 600 -17.86 -11.90 3.12
N PRO A 601 -16.75 -11.15 3.13
CA PRO A 601 -16.62 -9.96 3.96
C PRO A 601 -17.42 -8.77 3.41
N GLY A 602 -17.41 -7.64 4.12
CA GLY A 602 -18.03 -6.39 3.66
C GLY A 602 -17.39 -5.84 2.39
N SER A 603 -18.19 -5.19 1.54
CA SER A 603 -17.75 -4.48 0.33
C SER A 603 -18.14 -3.00 0.38
N LYS A 604 -17.34 -2.13 -0.26
CA LYS A 604 -17.72 -0.72 -0.56
C LYS A 604 -18.27 -0.53 -1.97
N ASN A 605 -18.24 -1.56 -2.79
CA ASN A 605 -18.80 -1.54 -4.13
C ASN A 605 -19.32 -2.94 -4.46
N THR A 606 -20.46 -3.28 -3.87
CA THR A 606 -21.06 -4.61 -3.89
C THR A 606 -21.29 -5.09 -5.33
N ILE A 607 -21.75 -4.19 -6.19
CA ILE A 607 -22.03 -4.48 -7.61
C ILE A 607 -20.75 -4.79 -8.39
N GLU A 608 -19.70 -3.99 -8.24
CA GLU A 608 -18.44 -4.21 -8.96
C GLU A 608 -17.73 -5.48 -8.47
N ASP A 609 -17.78 -5.76 -7.16
CA ASP A 609 -17.27 -7.01 -6.60
C ASP A 609 -18.06 -8.23 -7.11
N LEU A 610 -19.39 -8.15 -7.24
CA LEU A 610 -20.20 -9.21 -7.89
C LEU A 610 -19.74 -9.48 -9.33
N ARG A 611 -19.50 -8.43 -10.12
CA ARG A 611 -19.01 -8.56 -11.50
C ARG A 611 -17.66 -9.24 -11.56
N GLU A 612 -16.74 -8.89 -10.66
CA GLU A 612 -15.41 -9.50 -10.61
C GLU A 612 -15.48 -10.97 -10.17
N LEU A 613 -16.32 -11.31 -9.19
CA LEU A 613 -16.57 -12.71 -8.78
C LEU A 613 -17.09 -13.57 -9.94
N LYS A 614 -17.96 -13.02 -10.79
CA LYS A 614 -18.44 -13.72 -12.00
C LYS A 614 -17.30 -13.91 -12.99
N LYS A 615 -16.52 -12.85 -13.24
CA LYS A 615 -15.43 -12.83 -14.21
C LYS A 615 -14.28 -13.78 -13.85
N ASN A 616 -13.92 -13.88 -12.56
CA ASN A 616 -12.82 -14.73 -12.09
C ASN A 616 -13.25 -16.17 -11.77
N GLY A 617 -14.55 -16.48 -11.88
CA GLY A 617 -15.12 -17.81 -11.67
C GLY A 617 -15.41 -18.18 -10.22
N LEU A 618 -15.14 -17.30 -9.24
CA LEU A 618 -15.44 -17.58 -7.83
C LEU A 618 -16.95 -17.63 -7.56
N PHE A 619 -17.75 -16.90 -8.33
CA PHE A 619 -19.21 -16.87 -8.20
C PHE A 619 -19.81 -18.29 -8.19
N GLU A 620 -19.48 -19.11 -9.19
CA GLU A 620 -19.97 -20.49 -9.30
C GLU A 620 -19.33 -21.41 -8.25
N ALA A 621 -18.06 -21.18 -7.90
CA ALA A 621 -17.35 -21.98 -6.92
C ALA A 621 -17.96 -21.84 -5.51
N ILE A 622 -18.36 -20.62 -5.13
CA ILE A 622 -19.04 -20.32 -3.87
C ILE A 622 -20.40 -21.02 -3.82
N ILE A 623 -21.20 -20.90 -4.89
CA ILE A 623 -22.52 -21.54 -4.98
C ILE A 623 -22.39 -23.06 -4.84
N LYS A 624 -21.38 -23.66 -5.49
CA LYS A 624 -21.10 -25.08 -5.41
C LYS A 624 -20.78 -25.50 -3.97
N LYS A 625 -19.90 -24.78 -3.26
CA LYS A 625 -19.55 -25.10 -1.86
C LYS A 625 -20.73 -24.98 -0.90
N ALA A 626 -21.54 -23.93 -1.07
CA ALA A 626 -22.77 -23.78 -0.28
C ALA A 626 -23.71 -24.98 -0.48
N LYS A 627 -23.89 -25.46 -1.72
CA LYS A 627 -24.71 -26.65 -2.03
C LYS A 627 -24.13 -27.96 -1.50
N GLU A 628 -22.82 -28.05 -1.36
CA GLU A 628 -22.11 -29.20 -0.75
C GLU A 628 -22.23 -29.22 0.78
N GLY A 629 -22.78 -28.16 1.39
CA GLY A 629 -23.05 -28.09 2.83
C GLY A 629 -22.06 -27.25 3.63
N THR A 630 -21.05 -26.65 2.99
CA THR A 630 -20.10 -25.73 3.66
C THR A 630 -20.84 -24.55 4.27
N VAL A 631 -20.56 -24.18 5.52
CA VAL A 631 -21.19 -23.02 6.15
C VAL A 631 -20.71 -21.74 5.48
N VAL A 632 -21.65 -20.88 5.08
CA VAL A 632 -21.35 -19.59 4.43
C VAL A 632 -21.89 -18.45 5.27
N ILE A 633 -21.02 -17.51 5.64
CA ILE A 633 -21.39 -16.29 6.38
C ILE A 633 -21.05 -15.06 5.53
N GLY A 634 -22.05 -14.25 5.22
CA GLY A 634 -21.89 -12.95 4.55
C GLY A 634 -22.05 -11.80 5.54
N ILE A 635 -21.12 -10.85 5.52
CA ILE A 635 -21.15 -9.67 6.39
C ILE A 635 -21.32 -8.41 5.54
N CYS A 636 -22.30 -7.56 5.85
CA CYS A 636 -22.57 -6.29 5.19
C CYS A 636 -22.71 -6.44 3.66
N GLY A 637 -21.81 -5.87 2.83
CA GLY A 637 -21.81 -6.11 1.39
C GLY A 637 -21.75 -7.60 1.01
N GLY A 638 -21.07 -8.43 1.81
CA GLY A 638 -21.07 -9.88 1.65
C GLY A 638 -22.43 -10.52 1.89
N TYR A 639 -23.24 -9.98 2.80
CA TYR A 639 -24.64 -10.39 2.98
C TYR A 639 -25.47 -10.02 1.74
N GLN A 640 -25.29 -8.82 1.19
CA GLN A 640 -25.95 -8.39 -0.04
C GLN A 640 -25.60 -9.31 -1.22
N ILE A 641 -24.33 -9.71 -1.35
CA ILE A 641 -23.82 -10.64 -2.38
C ILE A 641 -24.52 -12.01 -2.31
N LEU A 642 -24.91 -12.49 -1.12
CA LEU A 642 -25.59 -13.77 -0.95
C LEU A 642 -27.02 -13.78 -1.54
N GLY A 643 -27.63 -12.60 -1.73
CA GLY A 643 -29.01 -12.46 -2.21
C GLY A 643 -29.24 -12.83 -3.68
N GLU A 644 -30.49 -12.69 -4.13
CA GLU A 644 -30.92 -12.90 -5.52
C GLU A 644 -30.44 -11.76 -6.44
N SER A 645 -30.53 -10.51 -5.97
CA SER A 645 -30.13 -9.33 -6.73
C SER A 645 -29.65 -8.20 -5.82
N VAL A 646 -28.77 -7.37 -6.38
CA VAL A 646 -28.34 -6.09 -5.82
C VAL A 646 -28.57 -5.01 -6.88
N GLU A 647 -29.31 -3.97 -6.53
CA GLU A 647 -29.69 -2.87 -7.41
C GLU A 647 -29.21 -1.55 -6.80
N ASP A 648 -28.57 -0.70 -7.60
CA ASP A 648 -28.13 0.66 -7.24
C ASP A 648 -28.74 1.68 -8.21
N PRO A 649 -30.05 1.96 -8.10
CA PRO A 649 -30.76 2.87 -8.99
C PRO A 649 -30.31 4.33 -8.86
N GLU A 650 -29.75 4.71 -7.70
CA GLU A 650 -29.32 6.08 -7.39
C GLU A 650 -27.82 6.32 -7.65
N CYS A 651 -27.09 5.31 -8.13
CA CYS A 651 -25.65 5.35 -8.34
C CYS A 651 -24.88 5.78 -7.07
N ALA A 652 -25.31 5.29 -5.91
CA ALA A 652 -24.65 5.56 -4.64
C ALA A 652 -23.24 4.94 -4.58
N GLU A 653 -23.04 3.81 -5.27
CA GLU A 653 -21.74 3.16 -5.46
C GLU A 653 -21.25 3.34 -6.91
N SER A 654 -21.51 2.35 -7.77
CA SER A 654 -21.17 2.36 -9.20
C SER A 654 -22.39 2.39 -10.12
N GLY A 655 -23.60 2.28 -9.57
CA GLY A 655 -24.84 2.22 -10.31
C GLY A 655 -25.10 0.87 -11.00
N GLY A 656 -26.37 0.65 -11.34
CA GLY A 656 -26.82 -0.48 -12.13
C GLY A 656 -27.45 -1.59 -11.31
N SER A 657 -27.46 -2.81 -11.84
CA SER A 657 -28.07 -3.97 -11.19
C SER A 657 -27.28 -5.22 -11.55
N GLU A 658 -27.10 -6.11 -10.57
CA GLU A 658 -26.45 -7.39 -10.75
C GLU A 658 -27.21 -8.50 -10.03
N THR A 659 -27.25 -9.68 -10.66
CA THR A 659 -27.69 -10.91 -9.99
C THR A 659 -26.67 -11.30 -8.93
N GLY A 660 -27.13 -11.52 -7.70
CA GLY A 660 -26.33 -12.05 -6.60
C GLY A 660 -26.20 -13.57 -6.67
N LEU A 661 -25.57 -14.19 -5.66
CA LEU A 661 -25.33 -15.65 -5.65
C LEU A 661 -26.62 -16.48 -5.57
N GLY A 662 -27.74 -15.88 -5.17
CA GLY A 662 -29.03 -16.55 -5.01
C GLY A 662 -29.05 -17.61 -3.92
N LEU A 663 -28.16 -17.49 -2.92
CA LEU A 663 -28.06 -18.41 -1.79
C LEU A 663 -29.04 -18.06 -0.67
N LEU A 664 -29.41 -16.78 -0.56
CA LEU A 664 -30.50 -16.29 0.27
C LEU A 664 -31.60 -15.68 -0.61
N PRO A 665 -32.89 -15.96 -0.33
CA PRO A 665 -34.01 -15.40 -1.05
C PRO A 665 -34.28 -13.98 -0.54
N VAL A 666 -33.35 -13.09 -0.83
CA VAL A 666 -33.38 -11.68 -0.44
C VAL A 666 -32.96 -10.81 -1.61
N ARG A 667 -33.48 -9.60 -1.69
CA ARG A 667 -33.08 -8.58 -2.68
C ARG A 667 -32.61 -7.33 -1.98
N THR A 668 -31.56 -6.73 -2.49
CA THR A 668 -30.98 -5.52 -1.93
C THR A 668 -31.16 -4.36 -2.91
N VAL A 669 -31.71 -3.25 -2.40
CA VAL A 669 -31.74 -1.98 -3.13
C VAL A 669 -30.83 -1.01 -2.40
N ILE A 670 -29.71 -0.67 -3.01
CA ILE A 670 -28.76 0.36 -2.59
C ILE A 670 -29.38 1.73 -2.85
N GLY A 671 -29.46 2.53 -1.79
CA GLY A 671 -29.96 3.90 -1.84
C GLY A 671 -28.95 4.89 -1.27
N SER A 672 -29.27 6.17 -1.40
CA SER A 672 -28.45 7.28 -0.87
C SER A 672 -28.43 7.37 0.66
N GLU A 673 -29.43 6.81 1.36
CA GLU A 673 -29.44 6.76 2.82
C GLU A 673 -28.52 5.67 3.36
N LYS A 674 -27.65 6.07 4.28
CA LYS A 674 -26.65 5.20 4.92
C LYS A 674 -27.04 4.93 6.36
N ILE A 675 -27.29 3.66 6.68
CA ILE A 675 -27.57 3.19 8.04
C ILE A 675 -26.25 3.16 8.82
N ARG A 676 -26.26 3.80 9.99
CA ARG A 676 -25.09 4.02 10.84
C ARG A 676 -25.52 3.96 12.31
N THR A 677 -25.47 2.77 12.90
CA THR A 677 -26.02 2.54 14.23
C THR A 677 -25.16 1.54 15.01
N VAL A 678 -24.98 1.76 16.31
CA VAL A 678 -24.40 0.74 17.21
C VAL A 678 -25.43 -0.37 17.43
N TYR A 679 -25.00 -1.62 17.29
CA TYR A 679 -25.86 -2.79 17.38
C TYR A 679 -25.66 -3.53 18.70
N SER A 680 -26.77 -3.85 19.37
CA SER A 680 -26.80 -4.81 20.47
C SER A 680 -28.09 -5.62 20.35
N GLY A 681 -27.93 -6.93 20.20
CA GLY A 681 -29.03 -7.85 19.94
C GLY A 681 -28.63 -9.30 20.22
N ASN A 682 -29.39 -10.25 19.68
CA ASN A 682 -29.13 -11.67 19.85
C ASN A 682 -29.19 -12.41 18.50
N ILE A 683 -28.61 -13.62 18.46
CA ILE A 683 -28.86 -14.57 17.38
C ILE A 683 -30.31 -15.07 17.46
N GLU A 684 -31.08 -14.90 16.39
CA GLU A 684 -32.46 -15.36 16.28
C GLU A 684 -32.60 -16.71 15.56
N SER A 685 -31.50 -17.20 14.98
CA SER A 685 -31.47 -18.36 14.09
C SER A 685 -32.15 -19.60 14.67
N SER A 686 -32.90 -20.30 13.81
CA SER A 686 -33.50 -21.62 14.08
C SER A 686 -33.23 -22.63 12.96
N THR A 687 -32.19 -22.44 12.15
CA THR A 687 -31.90 -23.30 11.00
C THR A 687 -30.42 -23.62 10.87
N GLY A 688 -30.11 -24.84 10.43
CA GLY A 688 -28.74 -25.25 10.09
C GLY A 688 -27.86 -25.48 11.32
N LEU A 689 -26.55 -25.48 11.10
CA LEU A 689 -25.57 -25.75 12.14
C LEU A 689 -25.61 -24.71 13.27
N LEU A 690 -25.82 -23.42 12.97
CA LEU A 690 -25.75 -22.35 13.97
C LEU A 690 -27.02 -22.20 14.83
N GLU A 691 -28.01 -23.10 14.70
CA GLU A 691 -29.21 -23.12 15.55
C GLU A 691 -28.88 -23.21 17.05
N SER A 692 -27.78 -23.87 17.40
CA SER A 692 -27.32 -23.99 18.79
C SER A 692 -26.94 -22.65 19.44
N LEU A 693 -26.75 -21.59 18.64
CA LEU A 693 -26.41 -20.24 19.09
C LEU A 693 -27.63 -19.36 19.33
N LYS A 694 -28.84 -19.87 19.15
CA LYS A 694 -30.06 -19.09 19.39
C LYS A 694 -30.07 -18.46 20.78
N GLY A 695 -30.28 -17.15 20.83
CA GLY A 695 -30.27 -16.35 22.05
C GLY A 695 -28.88 -15.90 22.53
N ALA A 696 -27.80 -16.28 21.83
CA ALA A 696 -26.47 -15.77 22.14
C ALA A 696 -26.37 -14.27 21.84
N PRO A 697 -25.72 -13.47 22.72
CA PRO A 697 -25.64 -12.03 22.55
C PRO A 697 -24.68 -11.66 21.42
N VAL A 698 -25.09 -10.68 20.61
CA VAL A 698 -24.29 -10.10 19.53
C VAL A 698 -24.19 -8.59 19.75
N THR A 699 -22.98 -8.07 19.66
CA THR A 699 -22.70 -6.63 19.73
C THR A 699 -21.84 -6.22 18.56
N GLY A 700 -22.03 -5.02 18.06
CA GLY A 700 -21.31 -4.55 16.88
C GLY A 700 -21.83 -3.21 16.39
N TYR A 701 -21.79 -2.99 15.09
CA TYR A 701 -22.38 -1.81 14.46
C TYR A 701 -22.79 -2.10 13.02
N GLU A 702 -23.74 -1.31 12.52
CA GLU A 702 -24.21 -1.33 11.15
C GLU A 702 -23.64 -0.11 10.42
N ILE A 703 -23.01 -0.35 9.25
CA ILE A 703 -22.49 0.71 8.37
C ILE A 703 -22.66 0.31 6.91
N HIS A 704 -23.89 0.36 6.42
CA HIS A 704 -24.22 -0.06 5.06
C HIS A 704 -25.11 0.94 4.34
N MET A 705 -25.06 0.86 3.02
CA MET A 705 -26.04 1.49 2.15
C MET A 705 -26.96 0.40 1.62
N GLY A 706 -28.22 0.78 1.46
CA GLY A 706 -29.24 -0.11 0.93
C GLY A 706 -29.95 -0.96 1.95
N GLU A 707 -31.16 -1.34 1.56
CA GLU A 707 -32.06 -2.17 2.34
C GLU A 707 -32.17 -3.56 1.70
N THR A 708 -32.09 -4.60 2.52
CA THR A 708 -32.28 -5.98 2.08
C THR A 708 -33.62 -6.51 2.56
N HIS A 709 -34.45 -6.91 1.59
CA HIS A 709 -35.80 -7.39 1.83
C HIS A 709 -35.92 -8.86 1.41
N PRO A 710 -36.49 -9.74 2.26
CA PRO A 710 -36.73 -11.12 1.89
C PRO A 710 -37.80 -11.22 0.80
N THR A 711 -37.60 -12.12 -0.17
CA THR A 711 -38.55 -12.37 -1.29
C THR A 711 -39.58 -13.45 -0.96
N GLU A 712 -39.33 -14.21 0.10
CA GLU A 712 -40.22 -15.21 0.68
C GLU A 712 -40.11 -15.19 2.22
N GLU A 713 -40.86 -16.04 2.92
CA GLU A 713 -40.72 -16.17 4.38
C GLU A 713 -39.34 -16.73 4.73
N LEU A 714 -38.56 -15.95 5.49
CA LEU A 714 -37.17 -16.24 5.80
C LEU A 714 -36.89 -16.05 7.29
N THR A 715 -36.03 -16.89 7.86
CA THR A 715 -35.68 -16.84 9.28
C THR A 715 -34.68 -15.71 9.55
N GLU A 716 -34.95 -14.88 10.55
CA GLU A 716 -34.00 -13.88 11.03
C GLU A 716 -32.75 -14.56 11.60
N PHE A 717 -31.57 -14.05 11.22
CA PHE A 717 -30.30 -14.54 11.75
C PHE A 717 -29.90 -13.74 12.99
N THR A 718 -29.97 -12.41 12.90
CA THR A 718 -29.66 -11.46 13.96
C THR A 718 -30.88 -10.59 14.24
N SER A 719 -31.19 -10.37 15.52
CA SER A 719 -32.41 -9.69 15.96
C SER A 719 -32.54 -8.30 15.36
N GLY A 720 -33.77 -7.88 15.05
CA GLY A 720 -34.05 -6.56 14.52
C GLY A 720 -33.96 -6.48 13.00
N LYS A 721 -34.10 -7.63 12.30
CA LYS A 721 -34.03 -7.73 10.84
C LYS A 721 -32.69 -7.25 10.25
N THR A 722 -31.61 -7.32 11.03
CA THR A 722 -30.28 -6.94 10.57
C THR A 722 -29.59 -8.07 9.79
N GLY A 723 -30.25 -9.22 9.62
CA GLY A 723 -29.71 -10.37 8.91
C GLY A 723 -30.72 -11.52 8.80
N TYR A 724 -30.56 -12.37 7.79
CA TYR A 724 -31.38 -13.57 7.60
C TYR A 724 -30.53 -14.80 7.30
N CYS A 725 -31.10 -15.98 7.51
CA CYS A 725 -30.44 -17.26 7.23
C CYS A 725 -31.37 -18.28 6.55
N LYS A 726 -30.77 -19.22 5.80
CA LYS A 726 -31.43 -20.37 5.20
C LYS A 726 -30.47 -21.55 5.11
N GLY A 727 -30.80 -22.65 5.77
CA GLY A 727 -29.94 -23.84 5.78
C GLY A 727 -28.56 -23.53 6.39
N ASN A 728 -27.49 -23.71 5.61
CA ASN A 728 -26.10 -23.45 5.98
C ASN A 728 -25.58 -22.06 5.57
N VAL A 729 -26.46 -21.17 5.12
CA VAL A 729 -26.10 -19.82 4.66
C VAL A 729 -26.69 -18.77 5.60
N TYR A 730 -25.84 -17.85 6.06
CA TYR A 730 -26.17 -16.82 7.05
C TYR A 730 -25.66 -15.47 6.57
N GLY A 731 -26.49 -14.43 6.66
CA GLY A 731 -26.14 -13.07 6.27
C GLY A 731 -26.49 -12.07 7.36
N THR A 732 -25.60 -11.11 7.64
CA THR A 732 -25.84 -10.06 8.64
C THR A 732 -25.18 -8.74 8.23
N TYR A 733 -25.78 -7.61 8.62
CA TYR A 733 -25.21 -6.27 8.51
C TYR A 733 -24.29 -5.89 9.68
N VAL A 734 -24.24 -6.72 10.72
CA VAL A 734 -23.50 -6.42 11.95
C VAL A 734 -22.01 -6.69 11.76
N HIS A 735 -21.21 -5.63 11.68
CA HIS A 735 -19.75 -5.70 11.81
C HIS A 735 -19.36 -5.96 13.28
N GLY A 736 -18.26 -6.67 13.51
CA GLY A 736 -17.90 -7.19 14.84
C GLY A 736 -18.71 -8.42 15.26
N PHE A 737 -19.35 -9.12 14.32
CA PHE A 737 -20.19 -10.30 14.58
C PHE A 737 -19.50 -11.37 15.46
N PHE A 738 -18.19 -11.56 15.26
CA PHE A 738 -17.39 -12.54 16.00
C PHE A 738 -16.71 -11.98 17.26
N ASP A 739 -16.96 -10.72 17.64
CA ASP A 739 -16.23 -10.05 18.73
C ASP A 739 -16.57 -10.62 20.12
N LYS A 740 -17.77 -11.19 20.25
CA LYS A 740 -18.21 -11.86 21.48
C LYS A 740 -17.71 -13.29 21.52
N LYS A 741 -17.08 -13.68 22.64
CA LYS A 741 -16.52 -15.02 22.79
C LYS A 741 -17.59 -16.09 22.58
N GLU A 742 -18.81 -15.87 23.08
CA GLU A 742 -19.91 -16.84 22.98
C GLU A 742 -20.24 -17.15 21.51
N ILE A 743 -20.17 -16.14 20.64
CA ILE A 743 -20.40 -16.28 19.20
C ILE A 743 -19.22 -16.97 18.53
N LEU A 744 -18.00 -16.49 18.76
CA LEU A 744 -16.79 -17.05 18.16
C LEU A 744 -16.61 -18.53 18.53
N GLU A 745 -16.63 -18.84 19.82
CA GLU A 745 -16.55 -20.22 20.32
C GLU A 745 -17.69 -21.07 19.75
N GLY A 746 -18.89 -20.51 19.74
CA GLY A 746 -20.09 -21.17 19.28
C GLY A 746 -20.03 -21.59 17.81
N VAL A 747 -19.64 -20.66 16.94
CA VAL A 747 -19.44 -20.91 15.51
C VAL A 747 -18.34 -21.96 15.32
N VAL A 748 -17.17 -21.77 15.93
CA VAL A 748 -16.03 -22.69 15.76
C VAL A 748 -16.39 -24.09 16.24
N ARG A 749 -16.98 -24.22 17.44
CA ARG A 749 -17.37 -25.50 18.03
C ARG A 749 -18.36 -26.25 17.15
N THR A 750 -19.34 -25.54 16.61
CA THR A 750 -20.41 -26.14 15.80
C THR A 750 -19.89 -26.57 14.43
N VAL A 751 -19.18 -25.67 13.74
CA VAL A 751 -18.66 -25.94 12.39
C VAL A 751 -17.58 -27.03 12.44
N SER A 752 -16.59 -26.91 13.33
CA SER A 752 -15.54 -27.92 13.47
C SER A 752 -16.09 -29.29 13.87
N GLY A 753 -17.08 -29.32 14.77
CA GLY A 753 -17.76 -30.55 15.18
C GLY A 753 -18.47 -31.26 14.02
N SER A 754 -19.07 -30.50 13.10
CA SER A 754 -19.69 -31.05 11.89
C SER A 754 -18.68 -31.70 10.93
N CYS A 755 -17.44 -31.21 10.94
CA CYS A 755 -16.32 -31.77 10.19
C CYS A 755 -15.56 -32.88 10.93
N GLY A 756 -16.00 -33.27 12.13
CA GLY A 756 -15.32 -34.28 12.97
C GLY A 756 -14.01 -33.80 13.60
N LYS A 757 -13.80 -32.47 13.64
CA LYS A 757 -12.59 -31.83 14.19
C LYS A 757 -12.83 -31.38 15.64
N LYS A 758 -11.77 -31.34 16.44
CA LYS A 758 -11.79 -30.82 17.81
C LYS A 758 -10.79 -29.69 17.93
N ILE A 759 -11.30 -28.49 18.10
CA ILE A 759 -10.51 -27.26 18.18
C ILE A 759 -10.48 -26.80 19.63
N ASP A 760 -9.29 -26.46 20.14
CA ASP A 760 -9.16 -25.85 21.46
C ASP A 760 -9.58 -24.39 21.38
N ILE A 761 -10.61 -24.05 22.14
CA ILE A 761 -11.20 -22.71 22.23
C ILE A 761 -11.22 -22.21 23.67
N SER A 762 -10.47 -22.87 24.57
CA SER A 762 -10.46 -22.57 26.00
C SER A 762 -9.82 -21.22 26.35
N SER A 763 -8.96 -20.69 25.48
CA SER A 763 -8.27 -19.40 25.64
C SER A 763 -8.94 -18.25 24.89
N VAL A 764 -10.15 -18.44 24.35
CA VAL A 764 -10.87 -17.38 23.64
C VAL A 764 -11.43 -16.38 24.64
N GLU A 765 -11.10 -15.12 24.44
CA GLU A 765 -11.62 -13.99 25.22
C GLU A 765 -12.45 -13.07 24.31
N ASP A 766 -13.27 -12.22 24.94
CA ASP A 766 -13.96 -11.14 24.23
C ASP A 766 -12.93 -10.25 23.53
N TYR A 767 -13.21 -9.88 22.28
CA TYR A 767 -12.25 -9.13 21.48
C TYR A 767 -11.83 -7.81 22.13
N LYS A 768 -12.78 -7.16 22.80
CA LYS A 768 -12.56 -5.93 23.57
C LYS A 768 -11.50 -6.11 24.66
N ASP A 769 -11.56 -7.19 25.44
CA ASP A 769 -10.64 -7.43 26.56
C ASP A 769 -9.23 -7.70 26.03
N ARG A 770 -9.12 -8.45 24.92
CA ARG A 770 -7.85 -8.67 24.22
C ARG A 770 -7.23 -7.36 23.72
N LYS A 771 -8.03 -6.45 23.17
CA LYS A 771 -7.54 -5.13 22.74
C LYS A 771 -6.98 -4.34 23.91
N GLU A 772 -7.66 -4.33 25.06
CA GLU A 772 -7.16 -3.66 26.27
C GLU A 772 -5.79 -4.22 26.72
N ILE A 773 -5.62 -5.54 26.72
CA ILE A 773 -4.33 -6.18 27.03
C ILE A 773 -3.25 -5.78 26.03
N ALA A 774 -3.59 -5.68 24.74
CA ALA A 774 -2.66 -5.23 23.71
C ALA A 774 -2.26 -3.76 23.90
N TYR A 775 -3.21 -2.90 24.28
CA TYR A 775 -2.96 -1.49 24.56
C TYR A 775 -2.08 -1.29 25.80
N ASP A 776 -2.30 -2.07 26.87
CA ASP A 776 -1.45 -2.05 28.06
C ASP A 776 -0.01 -2.47 27.74
N LYS A 777 0.15 -3.55 26.97
CA LYS A 777 1.48 -3.99 26.50
C LYS A 777 2.17 -2.92 25.66
N LEU A 778 1.44 -2.25 24.77
CA LEU A 778 1.98 -1.17 23.95
C LEU A 778 2.47 -0.02 24.84
N ALA A 779 1.65 0.41 25.78
CA ALA A 779 1.97 1.49 26.71
C ALA A 779 3.18 1.15 27.59
N GLU A 780 3.24 -0.06 28.15
CA GLU A 780 4.36 -0.53 28.96
C GLU A 780 5.68 -0.52 28.17
N ASN A 781 5.67 -1.08 26.96
CA ASN A 781 6.87 -1.12 26.12
C ASN A 781 7.33 0.27 25.71
N LEU A 782 6.42 1.17 25.33
CA LEU A 782 6.77 2.55 25.03
C LEU A 782 7.29 3.29 26.27
N ARG A 783 6.66 3.12 27.43
CA ARG A 783 7.11 3.76 28.69
C ARG A 783 8.52 3.32 29.07
N ASN A 784 8.86 2.06 28.82
CA ASN A 784 10.20 1.52 29.08
C ASN A 784 11.25 1.98 28.05
N SER A 785 10.82 2.43 26.87
CA SER A 785 11.70 2.76 25.74
C SER A 785 11.86 4.26 25.48
N LEU A 786 10.89 5.06 25.92
CA LEU A 786 10.85 6.51 25.73
C LEU A 786 11.21 7.24 27.03
N ASP A 787 11.93 8.34 26.89
CA ASP A 787 12.18 9.30 27.97
C ASP A 787 10.91 10.11 28.26
N MET A 788 10.03 9.53 29.08
CA MET A 788 8.74 10.12 29.42
C MET A 788 8.88 11.41 30.23
N GLU A 789 9.90 11.54 31.06
CA GLU A 789 10.18 12.77 31.82
C GLU A 789 10.45 13.94 30.85
N TYR A 790 11.28 13.69 29.82
CA TYR A 790 11.51 14.66 28.76
C TYR A 790 10.24 14.98 27.96
N ILE A 791 9.42 13.98 27.63
CA ILE A 791 8.15 14.20 26.92
C ILE A 791 7.19 15.07 27.74
N TYR A 792 7.05 14.83 29.05
CA TYR A 792 6.26 15.69 29.94
C TYR A 792 6.80 17.11 29.99
N LYS A 793 8.12 17.27 30.05
CA LYS A 793 8.77 18.58 29.99
C LYS A 793 8.49 19.31 28.67
N VAL A 794 8.50 18.61 27.54
CA VAL A 794 8.14 19.16 26.22
C VAL A 794 6.68 19.64 26.20
N LEU A 795 5.77 18.94 26.89
CA LEU A 795 4.38 19.34 27.10
C LEU A 795 4.22 20.49 28.13
N GLY A 796 5.29 20.90 28.80
CA GLY A 796 5.25 21.89 29.88
C GLY A 796 4.57 21.38 31.15
N LEU A 797 4.61 20.07 31.40
CA LEU A 797 4.08 19.40 32.59
C LEU A 797 5.25 19.02 33.51
N SER A 798 5.08 19.18 34.81
CA SER A 798 6.02 18.70 35.83
C SER A 798 5.51 17.40 36.41
N LYS A 799 6.23 16.29 36.19
CA LYS A 799 5.94 14.99 36.79
C LYS A 799 7.17 14.40 37.45
#